data_AF-A0A2S4LCP3-F1
#
_entry.id   AF-A0A2S4LCP3-F1
#
_cell.length_a   1.000
_cell.length_b   1.000
_cell.length_c   1.000
_cell.angle_alpha   90.00
_cell.angle_beta   90.00
_cell.angle_gamma   90.00
#
_symmetry.space_group_name_H-M   'P 1'
#
loop_
_entity.id
_entity.type
_entity.pdbx_description
1 polymer ?
#
loop_
_entity_poly.entity_id
_entity_poly.type
_entity_poly.pdbx_seq_one_letter_code
_entity_poly.pdbx_strand_id
1 'polypeptide(L)'
;MDRTGGTSADVDLSQAEPADIKNAVFATARQLHAEQAPRIISDPLYDTDQYLLDDEELRTDLADLIGQIAESHNWSLAKVEQRIPQIQGAPGYLPPDWKVNPLKIACLLRCADAIQIDQRRTPHFQLALHNPTGYSRLHWLAQQMAQPVVEVGSEAPGKLIFTSQRNFALPDADAWWVAYDLISLANKELGDCYQFMKNRAIPIFIVDRIDVAGDPSKLAVHIRTTGWSPVKAEVKISDVDNIVRLFGGFGLYGHDLIVPLRELIQNASDAIRARRVHEEDEAYRGRIDVSISDPDADGIQTLSVEDNGIGMSEGVLVGPLLEFGKSFWNSDALMREFPGLISSKISQVGRYGIGFFSVFMVSDHITVTSVNCKSSRESVKSLIFRDALKLRPIIAPAQTPMRASVNTKIELRVKRDRIESMMTVFDREQRERDNISLPDLIAHLCPTLDCDVYVKYGNQTSICAHQQQWAEGDKAAWLDKVILNSHRKHDTISNYFSTVLGNLAIIPASDGTPIGLAAINTTNGSFGLDNIGGFAAGGHSRSVSSMSEAYIGSLRREPDGPRRGAGTLLPSSEAIAAWASDQAVKLSEQDVLPGNKYIASMNICMFGGDPLPIATALLNRDFVSIEAVADMLISGEDVFTPVNPRREEGELFEIDAIMLEISSHHRSYLRPDELHLYGKVLEAWNVGSHREKRFHLIGIDQDMPNSLTGCLYRLCAQRGFSLNFEPLGSHTFGKYTGPSSERDKIESGKEIIQPALKLTVSKHK
;
A
#
# COMPACT_ATOMS: atom_id res chain seq x y z
N MET A 1 8.73 38.39 -4.96
CA MET A 1 7.40 39.02 -5.04
C MET A 1 6.83 38.64 -6.39
N ASP A 2 5.73 37.88 -6.35
CA ASP A 2 5.18 37.10 -7.44
C ASP A 2 4.63 37.93 -8.60
N ARG A 3 5.04 37.56 -9.80
CA ARG A 3 4.31 37.83 -11.06
C ARG A 3 4.29 36.57 -11.90
N THR A 4 3.63 35.53 -11.41
CA THR A 4 3.15 34.42 -12.24
C THR A 4 1.71 34.13 -11.84
N GLY A 5 0.76 34.63 -12.63
CA GLY A 5 -0.67 34.36 -12.50
C GLY A 5 -1.04 32.96 -12.95
N GLY A 6 -0.52 31.95 -12.25
CA GLY A 6 -1.05 30.59 -12.24
C GLY A 6 -1.49 30.28 -10.82
N THR A 7 -2.74 29.90 -10.63
CA THR A 7 -3.26 29.42 -9.35
C THR A 7 -2.50 28.16 -8.94
N SER A 8 -1.40 28.30 -8.20
CA SER A 8 -0.81 27.21 -7.45
C SER A 8 -1.75 26.91 -6.28
N ALA A 9 -2.22 25.66 -6.18
CA ALA A 9 -2.88 25.22 -4.97
C ALA A 9 -1.93 25.46 -3.79
N ASP A 10 -2.34 26.30 -2.84
CA ASP A 10 -1.58 26.55 -1.61
C ASP A 10 -1.41 25.21 -0.87
N VAL A 11 -0.21 24.66 -0.93
CA VAL A 11 0.15 23.47 -0.15
C VAL A 11 0.35 23.93 1.29
N ASP A 12 -0.51 23.47 2.20
CA ASP A 12 -0.37 23.73 3.63
C ASP A 12 0.87 23.00 4.17
N LEU A 13 1.97 23.75 4.30
CA LEU A 13 3.26 23.27 4.83
C LEU A 13 3.34 23.33 6.36
N SER A 14 2.26 23.69 7.07
CA SER A 14 2.28 23.89 8.52
C SER A 14 2.64 22.64 9.34
N GLN A 15 2.51 21.45 8.75
CA GLN A 15 2.82 20.16 9.39
C GLN A 15 4.13 19.51 8.91
N ALA A 16 4.83 20.10 7.94
CA ALA A 16 6.07 19.52 7.41
C ALA A 16 7.28 19.90 8.27
N GLU A 17 8.18 18.95 8.52
CA GLU A 17 9.43 19.22 9.24
C GLU A 17 10.25 20.28 8.49
N PRO A 18 10.85 21.27 9.18
CA PRO A 18 11.61 22.35 8.52
C PRO A 18 12.75 21.87 7.62
N ALA A 19 13.31 20.68 7.91
CA ALA A 19 14.35 20.05 7.10
C ALA A 19 13.81 19.59 5.73
N ASP A 20 12.60 19.03 5.69
CA ASP A 20 11.98 18.52 4.48
C ASP A 20 11.58 19.67 3.55
N ILE A 21 11.05 20.76 4.11
CA ILE A 21 10.76 21.99 3.37
C ILE A 21 12.04 22.53 2.72
N LYS A 22 13.14 22.60 3.49
CA LYS A 22 14.42 23.12 2.98
C LYS A 22 14.99 22.25 1.85
N ASN A 23 14.87 20.92 1.97
CA ASN A 23 15.31 19.99 0.94
C ASN A 23 14.46 20.09 -0.32
N ALA A 24 13.13 20.18 -0.17
CA ALA A 24 12.21 20.37 -1.28
C ALA A 24 12.48 21.68 -2.03
N VAL A 25 12.62 22.81 -1.31
CA VAL A 25 12.96 24.11 -1.91
C VAL A 25 14.28 24.05 -2.68
N PHE A 26 15.30 23.42 -2.10
CA PHE A 26 16.59 23.26 -2.77
C PHE A 26 16.49 22.41 -4.05
N ALA A 27 15.76 21.30 -4.00
CA ALA A 27 15.54 20.43 -5.16
C ALA A 27 14.75 21.16 -6.27
N THR A 28 13.66 21.85 -5.92
CA THR A 28 12.83 22.61 -6.86
C THR A 28 13.59 23.76 -7.48
N ALA A 29 14.34 24.54 -6.70
CA ALA A 29 15.17 25.62 -7.24
C ALA A 29 16.21 25.08 -8.23
N ARG A 30 16.85 23.95 -7.90
CA ARG A 30 17.81 23.29 -8.80
C ARG A 30 17.14 22.76 -10.07
N GLN A 31 15.87 22.37 -10.03
CA GLN A 31 15.16 21.90 -11.22
C GLN A 31 14.73 23.05 -12.13
N LEU A 32 14.25 24.16 -11.56
CA LEU A 32 13.61 25.25 -12.30
C LEU A 32 14.56 26.40 -12.68
N HIS A 33 15.74 26.50 -12.08
CA HIS A 33 16.63 27.66 -12.32
C HIS A 33 17.01 27.82 -13.80
N ALA A 34 17.24 26.73 -14.52
CA ALA A 34 17.60 26.77 -15.93
C ALA A 34 16.50 27.41 -16.80
N GLU A 35 15.22 27.20 -16.44
CA GLU A 35 14.05 27.75 -17.16
C GLU A 35 13.96 29.28 -17.09
N GLN A 36 14.68 29.90 -16.16
CA GLN A 36 14.75 31.36 -16.07
C GLN A 36 15.71 31.97 -17.11
N ALA A 37 16.63 31.18 -17.67
CA ALA A 37 17.65 31.71 -18.57
C ALA A 37 17.09 32.40 -19.83
N PRO A 38 16.05 31.87 -20.52
CA PRO A 38 15.42 32.56 -21.64
C PRO A 38 14.70 33.86 -21.24
N ARG A 39 14.22 33.94 -19.99
CA ARG A 39 13.52 35.14 -19.48
C ARG A 39 14.50 36.23 -19.13
N ILE A 40 15.55 35.90 -18.37
CA ILE A 40 16.54 36.87 -17.87
C ILE A 40 17.24 37.63 -19.00
N ILE A 41 17.40 37.02 -20.17
CA ILE A 41 18.06 37.68 -21.31
C ILE A 41 17.15 38.64 -22.08
N SER A 42 15.83 38.39 -22.05
CA SER A 42 14.83 39.16 -22.81
C SER A 42 14.11 40.20 -21.96
N ASP A 43 13.94 39.91 -20.67
CA ASP A 43 13.24 40.76 -19.72
C ASP A 43 14.19 41.80 -19.10
N PRO A 44 13.68 42.99 -18.73
CA PRO A 44 14.44 43.93 -17.95
C PRO A 44 14.85 43.35 -16.59
N LEU A 45 16.05 43.73 -16.14
CA LEU A 45 16.58 43.37 -14.83
C LEU A 45 15.81 44.15 -13.75
N TYR A 46 14.99 43.45 -12.98
CA TYR A 46 14.14 44.05 -11.94
C TYR A 46 13.16 45.09 -12.52
N ASP A 47 12.62 45.98 -11.68
CA ASP A 47 11.79 47.12 -12.11
C ASP A 47 12.68 48.25 -12.70
N THR A 48 13.62 47.93 -13.58
CA THR A 48 14.51 48.90 -14.26
C THR A 48 14.41 48.77 -15.77
N ASP A 49 14.94 49.74 -16.52
CA ASP A 49 15.06 49.65 -17.99
C ASP A 49 16.40 49.05 -18.44
N GLN A 50 17.14 48.40 -17.53
CA GLN A 50 18.42 47.76 -17.84
C GLN A 50 18.22 46.31 -18.21
N TYR A 51 19.01 45.81 -19.16
CA TYR A 51 18.92 44.43 -19.62
C TYR A 51 20.27 43.73 -19.48
N LEU A 52 20.25 42.40 -19.35
CA LEU A 52 21.49 41.63 -19.31
C LEU A 52 22.28 41.74 -20.62
N LEU A 53 21.56 41.75 -21.75
CA LEU A 53 22.08 42.07 -23.06
C LEU A 53 21.54 43.45 -23.47
N ASP A 54 22.41 44.45 -23.35
CA ASP A 54 22.06 45.87 -23.52
C ASP A 54 21.82 46.26 -24.99
N ASP A 55 22.48 45.55 -25.92
CA ASP A 55 22.31 45.74 -27.35
C ASP A 55 20.95 45.22 -27.82
N GLU A 56 20.07 46.13 -28.24
CA GLU A 56 18.70 45.84 -28.63
C GLU A 56 18.60 44.95 -29.88
N GLU A 57 19.50 45.12 -30.87
CA GLU A 57 19.49 44.33 -32.10
C GLU A 57 19.94 42.90 -31.83
N LEU A 58 21.02 42.70 -31.05
CA LEU A 58 21.48 41.38 -30.64
C LEU A 58 20.46 40.67 -29.75
N ARG A 59 19.81 41.40 -28.84
CA ARG A 59 18.76 40.83 -27.98
C ARG A 59 17.56 40.40 -28.80
N THR A 60 17.10 41.21 -29.74
CA THR A 60 15.95 40.85 -30.58
C THR A 60 16.25 39.63 -31.46
N ASP A 61 17.45 39.55 -32.04
CA ASP A 61 17.78 38.52 -33.01
C ASP A 61 18.30 37.21 -32.40
N LEU A 62 18.94 37.25 -31.23
CA LEU A 62 19.65 36.10 -30.66
C LEU A 62 19.24 35.70 -29.24
N ALA A 63 18.43 36.49 -28.51
CA ALA A 63 18.09 36.20 -27.11
C ALA A 63 17.45 34.82 -26.94
N ASP A 64 16.52 34.43 -27.82
CA ASP A 64 15.88 33.11 -27.76
C ASP A 64 16.89 31.97 -27.90
N LEU A 65 17.85 32.09 -28.82
CA LEU A 65 18.86 31.07 -29.04
C LEU A 65 19.84 31.00 -27.87
N ILE A 66 20.31 32.15 -27.37
CA ILE A 66 21.20 32.22 -26.21
C ILE A 66 20.50 31.66 -24.97
N GLY A 67 19.24 32.02 -24.76
CA GLY A 67 18.39 31.53 -23.68
C GLY A 67 18.22 30.00 -23.74
N GLN A 68 17.92 29.45 -24.91
CA GLN A 68 17.80 28.00 -25.10
C GLN A 68 19.14 27.27 -24.88
N ILE A 69 20.26 27.81 -25.38
CA ILE A 69 21.59 27.26 -25.12
C ILE A 69 21.88 27.28 -23.61
N ALA A 70 21.58 28.38 -22.93
CA ALA A 70 21.79 28.52 -21.50
C ALA A 70 20.90 27.56 -20.71
N GLU A 71 19.61 27.41 -21.02
CA GLU A 71 18.70 26.44 -20.39
C GLU A 71 19.14 24.99 -20.64
N SER A 72 19.80 24.74 -21.79
CA SER A 72 20.08 23.40 -22.27
C SER A 72 20.89 22.53 -21.33
N HIS A 73 21.61 23.07 -20.34
CA HIS A 73 22.37 22.28 -19.36
C HIS A 73 21.51 21.37 -18.47
N ASN A 74 20.21 21.64 -18.37
CA ASN A 74 19.26 20.77 -17.68
C ASN A 74 18.44 19.88 -18.63
N TRP A 75 18.72 19.92 -19.94
CA TRP A 75 18.02 19.10 -20.95
C TRP A 75 18.73 17.77 -21.22
N SER A 76 18.01 16.82 -21.81
CA SER A 76 18.66 15.68 -22.47
C SER A 76 19.23 16.10 -23.82
N LEU A 77 20.31 15.46 -24.28
CA LEU A 77 20.89 15.74 -25.59
C LEU A 77 19.92 15.50 -26.77
N ALA A 78 18.92 14.62 -26.61
CA ALA A 78 17.85 14.45 -27.57
C ALA A 78 16.93 15.69 -27.66
N LYS A 79 16.60 16.30 -26.51
CA LYS A 79 15.84 17.55 -26.47
C LYS A 79 16.65 18.71 -27.04
N VAL A 80 17.97 18.75 -26.78
CA VAL A 80 18.90 19.71 -27.38
C VAL A 80 18.85 19.64 -28.90
N GLU A 81 18.98 18.44 -29.47
CA GLU A 81 18.89 18.24 -30.92
C GLU A 81 17.55 18.66 -31.51
N GLN A 82 16.45 18.39 -30.81
CA GLN A 82 15.11 18.74 -31.29
C GLN A 82 14.86 20.25 -31.30
N ARG A 83 15.42 20.99 -30.34
CA ARG A 83 15.10 22.41 -30.11
C ARG A 83 16.14 23.38 -30.68
N ILE A 84 17.41 23.00 -30.67
CA ILE A 84 18.51 23.89 -31.06
C ILE A 84 18.96 23.56 -32.49
N PRO A 85 19.01 24.55 -33.41
CA PRO A 85 19.42 24.31 -34.79
C PRO A 85 20.92 23.97 -34.86
N GLN A 86 21.29 23.12 -35.83
CA GLN A 86 22.70 22.74 -36.04
C GLN A 86 23.55 23.89 -36.58
N ILE A 87 22.98 24.74 -37.45
CA ILE A 87 23.65 25.90 -38.04
C ILE A 87 22.67 27.08 -38.00
N GLN A 88 23.18 28.24 -37.56
CA GLN A 88 22.47 29.52 -37.60
C GLN A 88 23.29 30.53 -38.40
N GLY A 89 22.64 31.25 -39.31
CA GLY A 89 23.27 32.37 -40.05
C GLY A 89 23.41 33.61 -39.18
N ALA A 90 24.32 34.51 -39.55
CA ALA A 90 24.47 35.77 -38.83
C ALA A 90 23.29 36.73 -39.06
N PRO A 91 22.95 37.58 -38.06
CA PRO A 91 22.07 38.73 -38.22
C PRO A 91 22.42 39.61 -39.42
N GLY A 92 21.43 40.33 -39.96
CA GLY A 92 21.58 41.08 -41.22
C GLY A 92 22.63 42.21 -41.20
N TYR A 93 22.99 42.70 -40.02
CA TYR A 93 24.03 43.70 -39.80
C TYR A 93 25.45 43.11 -39.67
N LEU A 94 25.59 41.78 -39.72
CA LEU A 94 26.86 41.06 -39.65
C LEU A 94 27.23 40.41 -41.00
N PRO A 95 28.50 40.01 -41.18
CA PRO A 95 28.94 39.40 -42.44
C PRO A 95 28.14 38.12 -42.78
N PRO A 96 27.69 37.95 -44.04
CA PRO A 96 26.80 36.86 -44.43
C PRO A 96 27.47 35.48 -44.47
N ASP A 97 28.80 35.43 -44.46
CA ASP A 97 29.60 34.21 -44.41
C ASP A 97 29.77 33.65 -42.99
N TRP A 98 29.41 34.43 -41.96
CA TRP A 98 29.46 33.99 -40.57
C TRP A 98 28.37 32.96 -40.28
N LYS A 99 28.79 31.87 -39.64
CA LYS A 99 27.91 30.77 -39.23
C LYS A 99 28.20 30.40 -37.79
N VAL A 100 27.14 30.22 -37.02
CA VAL A 100 27.20 29.72 -35.65
C VAL A 100 26.83 28.23 -35.67
N ASN A 101 27.48 27.43 -34.83
CA ASN A 101 27.05 26.06 -34.53
C ASN A 101 26.53 26.02 -33.08
N PRO A 102 25.22 26.26 -32.87
CA PRO A 102 24.63 26.32 -31.54
C PRO A 102 24.75 25.02 -30.76
N LEU A 103 24.67 23.86 -31.43
CA LEU A 103 24.82 22.55 -30.79
C LEU A 103 26.21 22.38 -30.16
N LYS A 104 27.26 22.85 -30.83
CA LYS A 104 28.62 22.84 -30.27
C LYS A 104 28.73 23.76 -29.05
N ILE A 105 28.09 24.93 -29.09
CA ILE A 105 28.09 25.88 -27.97
C ILE A 105 27.33 25.31 -26.77
N ALA A 106 26.19 24.66 -27.00
CA ALA A 106 25.44 23.95 -25.96
C ALA A 106 26.32 22.86 -25.30
N CYS A 107 26.98 22.02 -26.10
CA CYS A 107 27.92 21.01 -25.57
C CYS A 107 29.08 21.66 -24.80
N LEU A 108 29.59 22.80 -25.27
CA LEU A 108 30.69 23.52 -24.64
C LEU A 108 30.28 24.05 -23.26
N LEU A 109 29.11 24.71 -23.17
CA LEU A 109 28.59 25.25 -21.92
C LEU A 109 28.33 24.13 -20.90
N ARG A 110 27.71 23.04 -21.34
CA ARG A 110 27.43 21.84 -20.52
C ARG A 110 28.71 21.23 -19.95
N CYS A 111 29.71 21.01 -20.80
CA CYS A 111 30.99 20.48 -20.36
C CYS A 111 31.71 21.47 -19.44
N ALA A 112 31.69 22.77 -19.75
CA ALA A 112 32.35 23.79 -18.95
C ALA A 112 31.78 23.90 -17.53
N ASP A 113 30.45 23.91 -17.37
CA ASP A 113 29.81 23.92 -16.05
C ASP A 113 30.13 22.65 -15.25
N ALA A 114 30.09 21.49 -15.90
CA ALA A 114 30.35 20.22 -15.24
C ALA A 114 31.81 20.07 -14.77
N ILE A 115 32.78 20.51 -15.57
CA ILE A 115 34.21 20.36 -15.25
C ILE A 115 34.76 21.47 -14.35
N GLN A 116 34.00 22.54 -14.09
CA GLN A 116 34.41 23.62 -13.18
C GLN A 116 34.31 23.17 -11.71
N ILE A 117 35.20 22.26 -11.34
CA ILE A 117 35.35 21.67 -10.00
C ILE A 117 36.72 22.10 -9.49
N ASP A 118 36.89 23.39 -9.20
CA ASP A 118 38.14 23.94 -8.68
C ASP A 118 37.91 25.16 -7.78
N GLN A 119 38.96 25.55 -7.07
CA GLN A 119 38.94 26.61 -6.06
C GLN A 119 38.45 27.99 -6.55
N ARG A 120 38.39 28.25 -7.87
CA ARG A 120 37.82 29.49 -8.41
C ARG A 120 36.30 29.56 -8.23
N ARG A 121 35.63 28.41 -8.13
CA ARG A 121 34.18 28.33 -7.88
C ARG A 121 33.86 28.56 -6.40
N THR A 122 34.80 28.25 -5.52
CA THR A 122 34.64 28.34 -4.05
C THR A 122 35.87 29.00 -3.38
N PRO A 123 36.06 30.31 -3.54
CA PRO A 123 37.20 31.02 -2.98
C PRO A 123 37.31 30.84 -1.45
N HIS A 124 38.50 30.55 -0.94
CA HIS A 124 38.75 30.28 0.49
C HIS A 124 38.27 31.41 1.41
N PHE A 125 38.45 32.65 0.99
CA PHE A 125 37.99 33.82 1.75
C PHE A 125 36.46 33.89 1.84
N GLN A 126 35.76 33.59 0.74
CA GLN A 126 34.29 33.53 0.73
C GLN A 126 33.76 32.37 1.58
N LEU A 127 34.45 31.22 1.59
CA LEU A 127 34.10 30.10 2.45
C LEU A 127 34.13 30.51 3.94
N ALA A 128 35.18 31.21 4.35
CA ALA A 128 35.33 31.70 5.71
C ALA A 128 34.26 32.75 6.07
N LEU A 129 33.89 33.60 5.12
CA LEU A 129 32.88 34.64 5.31
C LEU A 129 31.45 34.07 5.40
N HIS A 130 31.09 33.16 4.48
CA HIS A 130 29.75 32.57 4.42
C HIS A 130 29.52 31.47 5.46
N ASN A 131 30.60 30.87 5.98
CA ASN A 131 30.58 29.80 6.97
C ASN A 131 29.46 28.76 6.75
N PRO A 132 29.38 28.14 5.55
CA PRO A 132 28.33 27.20 5.22
C PRO A 132 28.40 25.99 6.16
N THR A 133 27.24 25.45 6.51
CA THR A 133 27.09 24.26 7.38
C THR A 133 26.49 23.09 6.60
N GLY A 134 26.66 21.88 7.13
CA GLY A 134 26.09 20.66 6.55
C GLY A 134 26.54 20.40 5.09
N TYR A 135 25.58 20.03 4.24
CA TYR A 135 25.82 19.63 2.85
C TYR A 135 26.49 20.73 2.01
N SER A 136 26.14 22.01 2.23
CA SER A 136 26.78 23.13 1.56
C SER A 136 28.27 23.19 1.88
N ARG A 137 28.67 22.93 3.14
CA ARG A 137 30.10 22.89 3.51
C ARG A 137 30.84 21.78 2.77
N LEU A 138 30.23 20.60 2.64
CA LEU A 138 30.83 19.47 1.92
C LEU A 138 31.09 19.81 0.45
N HIS A 139 30.11 20.41 -0.24
CA HIS A 139 30.26 20.87 -1.62
C HIS A 139 31.37 21.90 -1.78
N TRP A 140 31.49 22.84 -0.84
CA TRP A 140 32.57 23.82 -0.87
C TRP A 140 33.94 23.18 -0.70
N LEU A 141 34.08 22.24 0.25
CA LEU A 141 35.36 21.55 0.48
C LEU A 141 35.74 20.63 -0.68
N ALA A 142 34.75 19.97 -1.31
CA ALA A 142 34.93 19.13 -2.48
C ALA A 142 35.48 19.90 -3.68
N GLN A 143 35.10 21.17 -3.81
CA GLN A 143 35.51 22.05 -4.90
C GLN A 143 36.86 22.75 -4.64
N GLN A 144 37.53 22.53 -3.50
CA GLN A 144 38.90 23.03 -3.24
C GLN A 144 40.00 22.20 -3.94
N MET A 145 39.76 21.91 -5.21
CA MET A 145 40.65 21.18 -6.09
C MET A 145 41.61 22.13 -6.81
N ALA A 146 42.73 21.59 -7.29
CA ALA A 146 43.55 22.31 -8.26
C ALA A 146 42.81 22.44 -9.60
N GLN A 147 43.24 23.37 -10.44
CA GLN A 147 42.75 23.42 -11.81
C GLN A 147 43.07 22.10 -12.54
N PRO A 148 42.13 21.55 -13.32
CA PRO A 148 42.35 20.29 -14.01
C PRO A 148 43.43 20.44 -15.08
N VAL A 149 44.30 19.44 -15.19
CA VAL A 149 45.38 19.38 -16.19
C VAL A 149 44.87 18.67 -17.44
N VAL A 150 45.17 19.23 -18.61
CA VAL A 150 44.87 18.60 -19.91
C VAL A 150 46.07 17.76 -20.32
N GLU A 151 45.85 16.46 -20.53
CA GLU A 151 46.85 15.55 -21.09
C GLU A 151 46.38 15.08 -22.47
N VAL A 152 47.08 15.54 -23.52
CA VAL A 152 46.87 15.08 -24.90
C VAL A 152 48.02 14.14 -25.25
N GLY A 153 47.73 12.84 -25.35
CA GLY A 153 48.69 11.85 -25.83
C GLY A 153 48.86 11.88 -27.34
N SER A 154 49.50 10.85 -27.90
CA SER A 154 49.64 10.66 -29.36
C SER A 154 48.32 10.36 -30.08
N GLU A 155 47.26 9.99 -29.36
CA GLU A 155 45.93 9.75 -29.89
C GLU A 155 44.93 10.78 -29.31
N ALA A 156 44.27 11.53 -30.20
CA ALA A 156 43.19 12.43 -29.85
C ALA A 156 41.83 11.70 -29.92
N PRO A 157 40.87 12.01 -29.02
CA PRO A 157 40.91 13.04 -27.97
C PRO A 157 41.68 12.62 -26.71
N GLY A 158 42.29 13.63 -26.05
CA GLY A 158 43.02 13.51 -24.79
C GLY A 158 42.11 13.39 -23.56
N LYS A 159 42.68 13.55 -22.36
CA LYS A 159 42.00 13.40 -21.07
C LYS A 159 42.26 14.58 -20.13
N LEU A 160 41.33 14.80 -19.19
CA LEU A 160 41.49 15.71 -18.07
C LEU A 160 41.95 14.96 -16.81
N ILE A 161 42.82 15.56 -16.02
CA ILE A 161 43.30 15.01 -14.75
C ILE A 161 42.99 16.01 -13.63
N PHE A 162 42.18 15.58 -12.66
CA PHE A 162 41.91 16.35 -11.46
C PHE A 162 42.91 15.99 -10.37
N THR A 163 43.44 17.01 -9.69
CA THR A 163 44.38 16.81 -8.56
C THR A 163 43.94 17.65 -7.37
N SER A 164 44.25 17.19 -6.16
CA SER A 164 44.01 17.96 -4.94
C SER A 164 45.28 18.66 -4.47
N GLN A 165 45.16 19.90 -4.01
CA GLN A 165 46.29 20.64 -3.41
C GLN A 165 46.57 20.19 -1.96
N ARG A 166 45.53 19.68 -1.29
CA ARG A 166 45.60 19.11 0.06
C ARG A 166 45.13 17.67 0.05
N ASN A 167 45.59 16.89 1.01
CA ASN A 167 45.07 15.55 1.23
C ASN A 167 43.76 15.63 2.03
N PHE A 168 42.80 14.76 1.72
CA PHE A 168 41.57 14.61 2.48
C PHE A 168 41.84 13.69 3.68
N ALA A 169 41.78 14.24 4.90
CA ALA A 169 41.83 13.44 6.12
C ALA A 169 40.49 12.72 6.34
N LEU A 170 40.43 11.77 7.28
CA LEU A 170 39.20 11.02 7.57
C LEU A 170 37.98 11.92 7.88
N PRO A 171 38.09 13.05 8.59
CA PRO A 171 36.96 13.97 8.79
C PRO A 171 36.46 14.67 7.51
N ASP A 172 37.26 14.68 6.44
CA ASP A 172 36.90 15.26 5.14
C ASP A 172 36.44 14.18 4.13
N ALA A 173 36.24 12.92 4.57
CA ALA A 173 35.91 11.81 3.68
C ALA A 173 34.62 12.05 2.88
N ASP A 174 33.60 12.64 3.49
CA ASP A 174 32.34 12.97 2.80
C ASP A 174 32.56 14.01 1.69
N ALA A 175 33.44 14.99 1.90
CA ALA A 175 33.78 15.97 0.88
C ALA A 175 34.58 15.33 -0.27
N TRP A 176 35.41 14.33 0.02
CA TRP A 176 36.08 13.54 -1.01
C TRP A 176 35.08 12.75 -1.88
N TRP A 177 34.07 12.13 -1.26
CA TRP A 177 33.00 11.44 -2.00
C TRP A 177 32.17 12.38 -2.86
N VAL A 178 31.86 13.59 -2.36
CA VAL A 178 31.21 14.63 -3.19
C VAL A 178 32.08 15.01 -4.39
N ALA A 179 33.41 15.13 -4.22
CA ALA A 179 34.31 15.39 -5.34
C ALA A 179 34.31 14.24 -6.36
N TYR A 180 34.33 12.99 -5.89
CA TYR A 180 34.21 11.79 -6.73
C TYR A 180 32.91 11.80 -7.55
N ASP A 181 31.77 12.14 -6.93
CA ASP A 181 30.48 12.21 -7.61
C ASP A 181 30.43 13.32 -8.67
N LEU A 182 30.95 14.51 -8.34
CA LEU A 182 31.05 15.63 -9.29
C LEU A 182 31.93 15.27 -10.49
N ILE A 183 33.08 14.65 -10.25
CA ILE A 183 34.00 14.19 -11.30
C ILE A 183 33.36 13.08 -12.16
N SER A 184 32.64 12.15 -11.54
CA SER A 184 31.93 11.08 -12.26
C SER A 184 30.85 11.66 -13.18
N LEU A 185 30.09 12.64 -12.69
CA LEU A 185 29.07 13.36 -13.47
C LEU A 185 29.70 14.13 -14.63
N ALA A 186 30.78 14.87 -14.36
CA ALA A 186 31.50 15.62 -15.39
C ALA A 186 32.10 14.72 -16.47
N ASN A 187 32.63 13.55 -16.09
CA ASN A 187 33.14 12.57 -17.03
C ASN A 187 32.06 12.01 -17.94
N LYS A 188 30.88 11.73 -17.38
CA LYS A 188 29.72 11.29 -18.16
C LYS A 188 29.28 12.37 -19.16
N GLU A 189 29.16 13.61 -18.70
CA GLU A 189 28.74 14.75 -19.53
C GLU A 189 29.72 14.98 -20.71
N LEU A 190 31.03 14.94 -20.45
CA LEU A 190 32.07 15.02 -21.49
C LEU A 190 31.94 13.89 -22.52
N GLY A 191 31.77 12.66 -22.05
CA GLY A 191 31.63 11.49 -22.92
C GLY A 191 30.36 11.54 -23.77
N ASP A 192 29.22 11.89 -23.17
CA ASP A 192 27.93 12.01 -23.84
C ASP A 192 27.97 13.13 -24.90
N CYS A 193 28.53 14.31 -24.58
CA CYS A 193 28.73 15.40 -25.52
C CYS A 193 29.69 15.02 -26.66
N TYR A 194 30.77 14.29 -26.36
CA TYR A 194 31.71 13.82 -27.37
C TYR A 194 31.02 12.87 -28.37
N GLN A 195 30.30 11.85 -27.89
CA GLN A 195 29.56 10.93 -28.77
C GLN A 195 28.49 11.67 -29.58
N PHE A 196 27.79 12.62 -28.95
CA PHE A 196 26.78 13.44 -29.60
C PHE A 196 27.33 14.25 -30.77
N MET A 197 28.47 14.93 -30.55
CA MET A 197 29.15 15.71 -31.58
C MET A 197 29.73 14.82 -32.68
N LYS A 198 30.40 13.71 -32.29
CA LYS A 198 31.01 12.76 -33.22
C LYS A 198 29.99 12.17 -34.19
N ASN A 199 28.83 11.73 -33.68
CA ASN A 199 27.78 11.13 -34.49
C ASN A 199 27.11 12.10 -35.48
N ARG A 200 27.31 13.41 -35.29
CA ARG A 200 26.71 14.49 -36.10
C ARG A 200 27.73 15.29 -36.92
N ALA A 201 28.97 14.78 -37.01
CA ALA A 201 30.07 15.45 -37.68
C ALA A 201 30.30 16.90 -37.20
N ILE A 202 30.02 17.18 -35.92
CA ILE A 202 30.34 18.45 -35.27
C ILE A 202 31.80 18.40 -34.83
N PRO A 203 32.59 19.49 -34.96
CA PRO A 203 33.97 19.51 -34.50
C PRO A 203 34.07 19.20 -32.99
N ILE A 204 34.71 18.08 -32.68
CA ILE A 204 34.88 17.55 -31.32
C ILE A 204 35.84 18.39 -30.48
N PHE A 205 35.76 18.23 -29.15
CA PHE A 205 36.71 18.80 -28.22
C PHE A 205 38.04 18.04 -28.21
N ILE A 206 39.08 18.69 -27.73
CA ILE A 206 40.41 18.09 -27.56
C ILE A 206 40.45 17.02 -26.46
N VAL A 207 39.45 16.99 -25.58
CA VAL A 207 39.29 16.02 -24.49
C VAL A 207 37.88 15.45 -24.52
N ASP A 208 37.72 14.18 -24.16
CA ASP A 208 36.43 13.49 -24.11
C ASP A 208 36.12 12.81 -22.77
N ARG A 209 37.09 12.81 -21.85
CA ARG A 209 37.00 12.08 -20.58
C ARG A 209 37.88 12.69 -19.50
N ILE A 210 37.57 12.31 -18.26
CA ILE A 210 38.40 12.55 -17.08
C ILE A 210 39.09 11.23 -16.72
N ASP A 211 40.38 11.31 -16.40
CA ASP A 211 41.18 10.16 -16.00
C ASP A 211 40.61 9.52 -14.74
N VAL A 212 40.46 8.19 -14.77
CA VAL A 212 40.06 7.34 -13.64
C VAL A 212 38.80 7.75 -12.86
N ALA A 213 37.91 8.58 -13.43
CA ALA A 213 36.72 9.14 -12.78
C ALA A 213 35.75 8.10 -12.15
N GLY A 214 35.73 6.86 -12.65
CA GLY A 214 34.83 5.80 -12.17
C GLY A 214 35.45 4.79 -11.20
N ASP A 215 36.69 5.00 -10.77
CA ASP A 215 37.43 4.09 -9.90
C ASP A 215 37.97 4.89 -8.69
N PRO A 216 37.32 4.81 -7.52
CA PRO A 216 37.68 5.66 -6.38
C PRO A 216 39.11 5.38 -5.89
N SER A 217 39.55 4.13 -5.96
CA SER A 217 40.90 3.73 -5.55
C SER A 217 41.98 4.34 -6.45
N LYS A 218 41.73 4.38 -7.77
CA LYS A 218 42.64 5.03 -8.72
C LYS A 218 42.56 6.55 -8.65
N LEU A 219 41.36 7.10 -8.48
CA LEU A 219 41.19 8.54 -8.32
C LEU A 219 41.91 9.07 -7.08
N ALA A 220 41.97 8.28 -6.00
CA ALA A 220 42.70 8.61 -4.78
C ALA A 220 44.21 8.81 -4.97
N VAL A 221 44.79 8.31 -6.08
CA VAL A 221 46.19 8.58 -6.44
C VAL A 221 46.40 10.05 -6.80
N HIS A 222 45.41 10.65 -7.48
CA HIS A 222 45.45 12.05 -7.89
C HIS A 222 44.78 12.98 -6.86
N ILE A 223 43.73 12.50 -6.19
CA ILE A 223 42.98 13.19 -5.13
C ILE A 223 43.30 12.52 -3.81
N ARG A 224 44.43 12.92 -3.22
CA ARG A 224 45.08 12.15 -2.16
C ARG A 224 44.25 12.15 -0.87
N THR A 225 44.26 11.00 -0.20
CA THR A 225 43.67 10.81 1.14
C THR A 225 44.77 10.66 2.20
N THR A 226 44.44 10.78 3.48
CA THR A 226 45.37 10.59 4.60
C THR A 226 44.73 9.80 5.72
N GLY A 227 45.31 8.63 6.04
CA GLY A 227 44.82 7.74 7.10
C GLY A 227 43.61 6.88 6.70
N TRP A 228 43.19 6.91 5.43
CA TRP A 228 42.10 6.09 4.90
C TRP A 228 42.22 5.92 3.38
N SER A 229 41.51 4.95 2.82
CA SER A 229 41.44 4.72 1.37
C SER A 229 39.98 4.56 0.95
N PRO A 230 39.55 5.23 -0.12
CA PRO A 230 38.20 5.08 -0.62
C PRO A 230 38.08 3.74 -1.34
N VAL A 231 37.00 3.02 -1.07
CA VAL A 231 36.71 1.72 -1.68
C VAL A 231 35.31 1.74 -2.27
N LYS A 232 35.17 1.17 -3.47
CA LYS A 232 33.86 0.97 -4.09
C LYS A 232 33.16 -0.23 -3.44
N ALA A 233 32.62 -0.03 -2.24
CA ALA A 233 31.85 -1.03 -1.51
C ALA A 233 30.39 -0.99 -1.96
N GLU A 234 30.09 -1.65 -3.08
CA GLU A 234 28.71 -1.80 -3.57
C GLU A 234 28.19 -3.21 -3.25
N VAL A 235 26.93 -3.29 -2.80
CA VAL A 235 26.22 -4.57 -2.70
C VAL A 235 26.01 -5.11 -4.12
N LYS A 236 26.70 -6.20 -4.45
CA LYS A 236 26.56 -6.85 -5.75
C LYS A 236 25.42 -7.86 -5.71
N ILE A 237 24.39 -7.60 -6.48
CA ILE A 237 23.33 -8.58 -6.75
C ILE A 237 23.82 -9.45 -7.90
N SER A 238 24.24 -10.68 -7.59
CA SER A 238 24.67 -11.65 -8.59
C SER A 238 23.50 -12.45 -9.19
N ASP A 239 22.38 -12.55 -8.47
CA ASP A 239 21.22 -13.36 -8.85
C ASP A 239 19.92 -12.57 -8.63
N VAL A 240 19.50 -11.85 -9.69
CA VAL A 240 18.27 -11.04 -9.68
C VAL A 240 17.03 -11.93 -9.61
N ASP A 241 17.04 -13.10 -10.26
CA ASP A 241 15.91 -14.04 -10.26
C ASP A 241 15.61 -14.52 -8.84
N ASN A 242 16.65 -14.87 -8.07
CA ASN A 242 16.47 -15.30 -6.69
C ASN A 242 15.96 -14.17 -5.77
N ILE A 243 16.44 -12.94 -5.93
CA ILE A 243 15.91 -11.79 -5.15
C ILE A 243 14.43 -11.57 -5.45
N VAL A 244 14.05 -11.62 -6.72
CA VAL A 244 12.65 -11.48 -7.12
C VAL A 244 11.81 -12.62 -6.55
N ARG A 245 12.28 -13.87 -6.58
CA ARG A 245 11.57 -15.01 -5.96
C ARG A 245 11.40 -14.85 -4.45
N LEU A 246 12.41 -14.33 -3.75
CA LEU A 246 12.39 -14.13 -2.31
C LEU A 246 11.50 -12.97 -1.88
N PHE A 247 11.59 -11.82 -2.55
CA PHE A 247 10.99 -10.57 -2.08
C PHE A 247 9.79 -10.11 -2.90
N GLY A 248 9.62 -10.59 -4.15
CA GLY A 248 8.46 -10.32 -5.01
C GLY A 248 7.60 -11.54 -5.32
N GLY A 249 8.02 -12.73 -4.87
CA GLY A 249 7.38 -14.02 -5.19
C GLY A 249 7.11 -14.89 -3.96
N PHE A 250 7.43 -16.18 -4.05
CA PHE A 250 7.14 -17.18 -3.01
C PHE A 250 7.69 -16.85 -1.62
N GLY A 251 8.83 -16.15 -1.51
CA GLY A 251 9.38 -15.80 -0.19
C GLY A 251 8.54 -14.75 0.56
N LEU A 252 7.87 -13.84 -0.16
CA LEU A 252 6.96 -12.86 0.43
C LEU A 252 5.53 -13.39 0.52
N TYR A 253 5.05 -14.10 -0.49
CA TYR A 253 3.63 -14.45 -0.58
C TYR A 253 3.31 -15.91 -0.21
N GLY A 254 4.34 -16.71 0.09
CA GLY A 254 4.18 -18.16 0.23
C GLY A 254 3.73 -18.78 -1.08
N HIS A 255 3.01 -19.90 -0.99
CA HIS A 255 2.51 -20.65 -2.15
C HIS A 255 1.10 -20.22 -2.59
N ASP A 256 0.66 -19.03 -2.21
CA ASP A 256 -0.65 -18.53 -2.64
C ASP A 256 -0.61 -18.03 -4.08
N LEU A 257 -1.07 -18.87 -5.00
CA LEU A 257 -1.10 -18.59 -6.43
C LEU A 257 -2.16 -17.57 -6.85
N ILE A 258 -3.07 -17.11 -5.96
CA ILE A 258 -4.03 -16.04 -6.31
C ILE A 258 -3.39 -14.65 -6.30
N VAL A 259 -2.26 -14.51 -5.61
CA VAL A 259 -1.58 -13.23 -5.40
C VAL A 259 -1.27 -12.49 -6.71
N PRO A 260 -0.74 -13.14 -7.77
CA PRO A 260 -0.47 -12.44 -9.02
C PRO A 260 -1.72 -11.84 -9.64
N LEU A 261 -2.85 -12.56 -9.60
CA LEU A 261 -4.13 -12.04 -10.09
C LEU A 261 -4.58 -10.83 -9.27
N ARG A 262 -4.48 -10.91 -7.93
CA ARG A 262 -4.78 -9.79 -7.04
C ARG A 262 -3.93 -8.56 -7.33
N GLU A 263 -2.60 -8.71 -7.42
CA GLU A 263 -1.69 -7.59 -7.69
C GLU A 263 -1.93 -6.98 -9.07
N LEU A 264 -2.26 -7.79 -10.09
CA LEU A 264 -2.58 -7.28 -11.42
C LEU A 264 -3.87 -6.45 -11.44
N ILE A 265 -4.96 -6.95 -10.84
CA ILE A 265 -6.23 -6.21 -10.75
C ILE A 265 -6.03 -4.94 -9.91
N GLN A 266 -5.22 -4.99 -8.87
CA GLN A 266 -4.91 -3.83 -8.06
C GLN A 266 -4.12 -2.76 -8.84
N ASN A 267 -3.09 -3.17 -9.59
CA ASN A 267 -2.33 -2.24 -10.42
C ASN A 267 -3.22 -1.60 -11.50
N ALA A 268 -4.14 -2.37 -12.06
CA ALA A 268 -5.17 -1.88 -12.99
C ALA A 268 -6.10 -0.85 -12.34
N SER A 269 -6.59 -1.11 -11.12
CA SER A 269 -7.42 -0.18 -10.35
C SER A 269 -6.65 1.12 -9.99
N ASP A 270 -5.39 1.01 -9.56
CA ASP A 270 -4.55 2.18 -9.29
C ASP A 270 -4.32 3.01 -10.57
N ALA A 271 -4.12 2.36 -11.74
CA ALA A 271 -4.02 3.04 -13.04
C ALA A 271 -5.32 3.73 -13.46
N ILE A 272 -6.48 3.16 -13.14
CA ILE A 272 -7.81 3.76 -13.35
C ILE A 272 -7.98 4.99 -12.46
N ARG A 273 -7.64 4.92 -11.16
CA ARG A 273 -7.71 6.07 -10.25
C ARG A 273 -6.82 7.21 -10.73
N ALA A 274 -5.59 6.89 -11.15
CA ALA A 274 -4.69 7.89 -11.72
C ALA A 274 -5.28 8.54 -12.97
N ARG A 275 -5.97 7.78 -13.83
CA ARG A 275 -6.66 8.35 -14.99
C ARG A 275 -7.80 9.28 -14.59
N ARG A 276 -8.67 8.90 -13.63
CA ARG A 276 -9.77 9.76 -13.16
C ARG A 276 -9.26 11.13 -12.73
N VAL A 277 -8.20 11.12 -11.93
CA VAL A 277 -7.56 12.33 -11.42
C VAL A 277 -6.90 13.12 -12.54
N HIS A 278 -6.20 12.44 -13.46
CA HIS A 278 -5.51 13.08 -14.57
C HIS A 278 -6.46 13.72 -15.60
N GLU A 279 -7.64 13.12 -15.82
CA GLU A 279 -8.65 13.64 -16.74
C GLU A 279 -9.68 14.55 -16.05
N GLU A 280 -9.58 14.72 -14.72
CA GLU A 280 -10.55 15.47 -13.89
C GLU A 280 -12.00 14.97 -14.10
N ASP A 281 -12.16 13.67 -14.35
CA ASP A 281 -13.45 13.04 -14.64
C ASP A 281 -13.82 12.07 -13.51
N GLU A 282 -14.58 12.57 -12.53
CA GLU A 282 -15.11 11.76 -11.43
C GLU A 282 -16.19 10.76 -11.91
N ALA A 283 -16.83 11.00 -13.06
CA ALA A 283 -17.81 10.09 -13.64
C ALA A 283 -17.16 8.88 -14.34
N TYR A 284 -15.84 8.92 -14.54
CA TYR A 284 -15.10 7.83 -15.12
C TYR A 284 -15.04 6.60 -14.20
N ARG A 285 -15.92 5.63 -14.47
CA ARG A 285 -16.04 4.39 -13.67
C ARG A 285 -14.80 3.49 -13.75
N GLY A 286 -14.17 3.43 -14.92
CA GLY A 286 -13.09 2.49 -15.20
C GLY A 286 -13.57 1.04 -15.31
N ARG A 287 -12.81 0.22 -16.03
CA ARG A 287 -13.16 -1.17 -16.35
C ARG A 287 -11.91 -2.03 -16.37
N ILE A 288 -11.99 -3.17 -15.70
CA ILE A 288 -10.99 -4.24 -15.75
C ILE A 288 -11.63 -5.47 -16.40
N ASP A 289 -10.95 -6.08 -17.37
CA ASP A 289 -11.35 -7.37 -17.96
C ASP A 289 -10.32 -8.44 -17.59
N VAL A 290 -10.74 -9.46 -16.86
CA VAL A 290 -9.96 -10.67 -16.55
C VAL A 290 -10.42 -11.80 -17.47
N SER A 291 -9.51 -12.44 -18.19
CA SER A 291 -9.88 -13.57 -19.04
C SER A 291 -8.92 -14.74 -18.95
N ILE A 292 -9.46 -15.95 -19.06
CA ILE A 292 -8.71 -17.20 -19.10
C ILE A 292 -9.08 -17.91 -20.40
N SER A 293 -8.10 -18.26 -21.23
CA SER A 293 -8.35 -19.02 -22.46
C SER A 293 -8.66 -20.50 -22.19
N ASP A 294 -9.23 -21.18 -23.18
CA ASP A 294 -9.20 -22.64 -23.20
C ASP A 294 -7.73 -23.13 -23.22
N PRO A 295 -7.43 -24.30 -22.63
CA PRO A 295 -6.07 -24.85 -22.64
C PRO A 295 -5.65 -25.24 -24.06
N ASP A 296 -4.39 -24.93 -24.39
CA ASP A 296 -3.75 -25.43 -25.61
C ASP A 296 -3.39 -26.93 -25.50
N ALA A 297 -2.77 -27.48 -26.55
CA ALA A 297 -2.40 -28.89 -26.61
C ALA A 297 -1.45 -29.33 -25.48
N ASP A 298 -0.68 -28.41 -24.91
CA ASP A 298 0.27 -28.67 -23.82
C ASP A 298 -0.34 -28.39 -22.43
N GLY A 299 -1.65 -28.10 -22.37
CA GLY A 299 -2.34 -27.75 -21.12
C GLY A 299 -1.98 -26.37 -20.60
N ILE A 300 -1.50 -25.46 -21.46
CA ILE A 300 -1.20 -24.07 -21.11
C ILE A 300 -2.41 -23.19 -21.44
N GLN A 301 -2.77 -22.32 -20.51
CA GLN A 301 -3.82 -21.33 -20.66
C GLN A 301 -3.22 -19.92 -20.60
N THR A 302 -3.84 -18.99 -21.30
CA THR A 302 -3.50 -17.57 -21.18
C THR A 302 -4.43 -16.91 -20.17
N LEU A 303 -3.86 -16.44 -19.05
CA LEU A 303 -4.52 -15.53 -18.12
C LEU A 303 -4.20 -14.09 -18.53
N SER A 304 -5.22 -13.31 -18.86
CA SER A 304 -5.09 -11.91 -19.30
C SER A 304 -5.83 -10.97 -18.35
N VAL A 305 -5.17 -9.87 -17.96
CA VAL A 305 -5.79 -8.75 -17.24
C VAL A 305 -5.64 -7.51 -18.10
N GLU A 306 -6.77 -6.90 -18.47
CA GLU A 306 -6.84 -5.68 -19.28
C GLU A 306 -7.49 -4.56 -18.48
N ASP A 307 -6.95 -3.35 -18.59
CA ASP A 307 -7.53 -2.16 -17.98
C ASP A 307 -7.57 -0.98 -18.95
N ASN A 308 -8.45 -0.04 -18.66
CA ASN A 308 -8.60 1.21 -19.38
C ASN A 308 -7.99 2.41 -18.62
N GLY A 309 -7.05 2.15 -17.71
CA GLY A 309 -6.40 3.19 -16.90
C GLY A 309 -5.46 4.09 -17.70
N ILE A 310 -4.55 4.76 -16.98
CA ILE A 310 -3.68 5.79 -17.55
C ILE A 310 -2.68 5.25 -18.59
N GLY A 311 -2.34 3.95 -18.50
CA GLY A 311 -1.39 3.29 -19.41
C GLY A 311 0.07 3.72 -19.19
N MET A 312 0.97 3.10 -19.94
CA MET A 312 2.42 3.28 -19.80
C MET A 312 3.06 3.74 -21.12
N SER A 313 4.10 4.58 -21.00
CA SER A 313 5.02 4.90 -22.09
C SER A 313 6.08 3.79 -22.25
N GLU A 314 6.85 3.83 -23.34
CA GLU A 314 8.03 2.96 -23.50
C GLU A 314 9.02 3.13 -22.35
N GLY A 315 9.22 4.37 -21.88
CA GLY A 315 10.10 4.69 -20.75
C GLY A 315 9.63 4.06 -19.43
N VAL A 316 8.32 4.07 -19.17
CA VAL A 316 7.73 3.43 -17.99
C VAL A 316 7.88 1.90 -18.05
N LEU A 317 7.65 1.31 -19.23
CA LEU A 317 7.78 -0.14 -19.44
C LEU A 317 9.19 -0.66 -19.18
N VAL A 318 10.23 0.05 -19.63
CA VAL A 318 11.64 -0.40 -19.52
C VAL A 318 12.38 0.14 -18.30
N GLY A 319 11.77 1.08 -17.58
CA GLY A 319 12.30 1.69 -16.36
C GLY A 319 11.44 1.35 -15.15
N PRO A 320 10.58 2.28 -14.66
CA PRO A 320 9.81 2.13 -13.43
C PRO A 320 9.07 0.80 -13.23
N LEU A 321 8.50 0.19 -14.28
CA LEU A 321 7.83 -1.13 -14.15
C LEU A 321 8.80 -2.23 -13.70
N LEU A 322 10.07 -2.12 -14.07
CA LEU A 322 11.14 -3.09 -13.81
C LEU A 322 12.03 -2.71 -12.63
N GLU A 323 11.80 -1.55 -12.02
CA GLU A 323 12.55 -1.13 -10.83
C GLU A 323 12.04 -1.88 -9.60
N PHE A 324 12.84 -2.81 -9.10
CA PHE A 324 12.49 -3.57 -7.90
C PHE A 324 12.54 -2.67 -6.66
N GLY A 325 11.41 -2.58 -5.94
CA GLY A 325 11.33 -1.83 -4.68
C GLY A 325 11.14 -0.32 -4.82
N LYS A 326 10.94 0.19 -6.04
CA LYS A 326 10.53 1.57 -6.29
C LYS A 326 9.20 1.59 -7.05
N SER A 327 8.20 2.20 -6.44
CA SER A 327 6.91 2.41 -7.11
C SER A 327 7.04 3.53 -8.15
N PHE A 328 6.44 3.36 -9.34
CA PHE A 328 6.29 4.43 -10.33
C PHE A 328 5.71 5.69 -9.69
N TRP A 329 4.74 5.51 -8.78
CA TRP A 329 4.04 6.59 -8.10
C TRP A 329 4.91 7.45 -7.18
N ASN A 330 6.10 6.96 -6.80
CA ASN A 330 7.07 7.71 -5.98
C ASN A 330 8.36 8.00 -6.78
N SER A 331 8.30 7.97 -8.11
CA SER A 331 9.47 8.11 -8.98
C SER A 331 9.52 9.48 -9.65
N ASP A 332 10.72 9.95 -9.98
CA ASP A 332 10.94 11.15 -10.80
C ASP A 332 10.32 11.05 -12.21
N ALA A 333 9.97 9.83 -12.64
CA ALA A 333 9.27 9.60 -13.90
C ALA A 333 7.81 10.05 -13.84
N LEU A 334 7.13 9.90 -12.68
CA LEU A 334 5.79 10.44 -12.48
C LEU A 334 5.78 11.97 -12.64
N MET A 335 6.76 12.66 -12.05
CA MET A 335 6.88 14.12 -12.17
C MET A 335 7.04 14.58 -13.61
N ARG A 336 7.75 13.80 -14.43
CA ARG A 336 8.01 14.14 -15.83
C ARG A 336 6.83 13.83 -16.73
N GLU A 337 6.16 12.69 -16.54
CA GLU A 337 5.05 12.27 -17.39
C GLU A 337 3.71 12.86 -16.98
N PHE A 338 3.50 13.12 -15.68
CA PHE A 338 2.22 13.55 -15.13
C PHE A 338 2.38 14.56 -13.97
N PRO A 339 2.86 15.79 -14.25
CA PRO A 339 3.10 16.79 -13.21
C PRO A 339 1.84 17.13 -12.37
N GLY A 340 0.64 17.14 -12.98
CA GLY A 340 -0.62 17.42 -12.27
C GLY A 340 -1.14 16.30 -11.36
N LEU A 341 -0.57 15.09 -11.47
CA LEU A 341 -0.95 13.95 -10.61
C LEU A 341 -0.30 14.02 -9.22
N ILE A 342 0.68 14.91 -9.01
CA ILE A 342 1.41 15.03 -7.73
C ILE A 342 0.72 15.98 -6.77
N SER A 343 0.12 17.05 -7.29
CA SER A 343 -0.69 17.99 -6.50
C SER A 343 -2.02 17.39 -6.05
N SER A 344 -2.45 16.29 -6.67
CA SER A 344 -3.69 15.59 -6.37
C SER A 344 -3.41 14.41 -5.43
N LYS A 345 -4.13 14.32 -4.31
CA LYS A 345 -4.02 13.23 -3.33
C LYS A 345 -4.59 11.93 -3.90
N ILE A 346 -3.89 11.27 -4.82
CA ILE A 346 -4.34 9.98 -5.37
C ILE A 346 -4.30 8.93 -4.25
N SER A 347 -5.45 8.33 -3.94
CA SER A 347 -5.59 7.24 -2.98
C SER A 347 -5.14 5.90 -3.59
N GLN A 348 -3.83 5.72 -3.70
CA GLN A 348 -3.23 4.48 -4.22
C GLN A 348 -3.02 3.46 -3.11
N VAL A 349 -3.24 2.18 -3.45
CA VAL A 349 -3.07 1.08 -2.51
C VAL A 349 -1.68 0.42 -2.69
N GLY A 350 -1.10 0.46 -3.89
CA GLY A 350 0.26 -0.01 -4.18
C GLY A 350 1.37 0.95 -3.74
N ARG A 351 2.18 0.57 -2.74
CA ARG A 351 3.27 1.43 -2.20
C ARG A 351 4.70 0.90 -2.38
N TYR A 352 4.87 -0.41 -2.56
CA TYR A 352 6.18 -1.07 -2.42
C TYR A 352 6.94 -1.32 -3.74
N GLY A 353 6.30 -1.18 -4.91
CA GLY A 353 6.99 -1.39 -6.19
C GLY A 353 7.48 -2.82 -6.45
N ILE A 354 6.80 -3.83 -5.87
CA ILE A 354 7.16 -5.25 -6.02
C ILE A 354 6.01 -6.11 -6.58
N GLY A 355 4.78 -5.59 -6.63
CA GLY A 355 3.58 -6.37 -6.96
C GLY A 355 3.60 -6.99 -8.35
N PHE A 356 4.15 -6.28 -9.36
CA PHE A 356 4.27 -6.82 -10.71
C PHE A 356 5.08 -8.12 -10.76
N PHE A 357 6.15 -8.23 -9.96
CA PHE A 357 7.03 -9.39 -9.97
C PHE A 357 6.38 -10.68 -9.45
N SER A 358 5.20 -10.59 -8.80
CA SER A 358 4.44 -11.77 -8.39
C SER A 358 4.01 -12.64 -9.59
N VAL A 359 3.88 -12.08 -10.79
CA VAL A 359 3.50 -12.84 -12.01
C VAL A 359 4.47 -13.98 -12.33
N PHE A 360 5.75 -13.85 -11.95
CA PHE A 360 6.76 -14.89 -12.11
C PHE A 360 6.54 -16.09 -11.19
N MET A 361 5.62 -16.02 -10.22
CA MET A 361 5.22 -17.18 -9.42
C MET A 361 4.45 -18.22 -10.23
N VAL A 362 3.75 -17.78 -11.29
CA VAL A 362 2.77 -18.60 -12.03
C VAL A 362 3.08 -18.73 -13.51
N SER A 363 3.92 -17.86 -14.07
CA SER A 363 4.30 -17.89 -15.49
C SER A 363 5.76 -17.52 -15.71
N ASP A 364 6.41 -18.24 -16.62
CA ASP A 364 7.71 -17.88 -17.18
C ASP A 364 7.58 -17.06 -18.48
N HIS A 365 6.38 -16.91 -19.02
CA HIS A 365 6.14 -16.21 -20.29
C HIS A 365 5.06 -15.15 -20.11
N ILE A 366 5.52 -13.89 -20.02
CA ILE A 366 4.68 -12.73 -19.75
C ILE A 366 4.79 -11.74 -20.90
N THR A 367 3.66 -11.20 -21.32
CA THR A 367 3.60 -10.08 -22.27
C THR A 367 2.85 -8.91 -21.63
N VAL A 368 3.50 -7.76 -21.51
CA VAL A 368 2.89 -6.50 -21.05
C VAL A 368 2.75 -5.59 -22.27
N THR A 369 1.52 -5.37 -22.71
CA THR A 369 1.21 -4.45 -23.81
C THR A 369 0.54 -3.21 -23.26
N SER A 370 1.07 -2.02 -23.52
CA SER A 370 0.50 -0.79 -22.96
C SER A 370 0.70 0.43 -23.86
N VAL A 371 -0.18 1.40 -23.68
CA VAL A 371 -0.08 2.74 -24.24
C VAL A 371 -0.73 3.76 -23.30
N ASN A 372 -0.05 4.89 -23.12
CA ASN A 372 -0.60 6.04 -22.41
C ASN A 372 -1.95 6.49 -23.01
N CYS A 373 -2.91 6.84 -22.17
CA CYS A 373 -4.27 7.20 -22.58
C CYS A 373 -4.37 8.43 -23.50
N LYS A 374 -3.38 9.33 -23.49
CA LYS A 374 -3.30 10.50 -24.38
C LYS A 374 -2.48 10.25 -25.65
N SER A 375 -1.81 9.11 -25.78
CA SER A 375 -0.94 8.80 -26.91
C SER A 375 -1.67 8.12 -28.07
N SER A 376 -1.11 8.27 -29.28
CA SER A 376 -1.61 7.56 -30.47
C SER A 376 -1.54 6.05 -30.30
N ARG A 377 -2.50 5.31 -30.87
CA ARG A 377 -2.51 3.84 -30.86
C ARG A 377 -1.38 3.22 -31.69
N GLU A 378 -0.71 3.99 -32.55
CA GLU A 378 0.51 3.55 -33.23
C GLU A 378 1.71 3.42 -32.27
N SER A 379 1.64 4.08 -31.10
CA SER A 379 2.70 4.06 -30.09
C SER A 379 2.62 2.90 -29.11
N VAL A 380 1.68 1.96 -29.31
CA VAL A 380 1.52 0.80 -28.41
C VAL A 380 2.77 -0.08 -28.47
N LYS A 381 3.33 -0.38 -27.29
CA LYS A 381 4.50 -1.23 -27.13
C LYS A 381 4.16 -2.47 -26.32
N SER A 382 4.84 -3.57 -26.62
CA SER A 382 4.80 -4.82 -25.89
C SER A 382 6.18 -5.12 -25.30
N LEU A 383 6.24 -5.31 -23.99
CA LEU A 383 7.39 -5.84 -23.26
C LEU A 383 7.18 -7.35 -23.02
N ILE A 384 8.10 -8.17 -23.50
CA ILE A 384 7.94 -9.63 -23.59
C ILE A 384 9.04 -10.33 -22.79
N PHE A 385 8.62 -11.13 -21.81
CA PHE A 385 9.46 -12.06 -21.05
C PHE A 385 9.22 -13.47 -21.57
N ARG A 386 10.28 -14.18 -21.98
CA ARG A 386 10.17 -15.51 -22.57
C ARG A 386 10.55 -16.66 -21.66
N ASP A 387 11.36 -16.40 -20.63
CA ASP A 387 11.80 -17.36 -19.62
C ASP A 387 12.08 -16.61 -18.31
N ALA A 388 11.01 -16.05 -17.74
CA ALA A 388 11.01 -15.19 -16.58
C ALA A 388 12.10 -14.10 -16.70
N LEU A 389 12.98 -14.00 -15.70
CA LEU A 389 14.11 -13.06 -15.66
C LEU A 389 15.45 -13.71 -16.07
N LYS A 390 15.44 -14.97 -16.54
CA LYS A 390 16.66 -15.66 -16.98
C LYS A 390 17.15 -15.14 -18.33
N LEU A 391 16.21 -14.77 -19.20
CA LEU A 391 16.48 -14.12 -20.48
C LEU A 391 16.18 -12.63 -20.38
N ARG A 392 16.91 -11.83 -21.17
CA ARG A 392 16.63 -10.39 -21.29
C ARG A 392 15.25 -10.20 -21.94
N PRO A 393 14.40 -9.30 -21.40
CA PRO A 393 13.11 -9.01 -22.01
C PRO A 393 13.28 -8.29 -23.35
N ILE A 394 12.27 -8.39 -24.21
CA ILE A 394 12.22 -7.70 -25.50
C ILE A 394 11.16 -6.63 -25.46
N ILE A 395 11.47 -5.44 -25.97
CA ILE A 395 10.47 -4.44 -26.32
C ILE A 395 10.24 -4.43 -27.83
N ALA A 396 8.98 -4.43 -28.25
CA ALA A 396 8.58 -4.42 -29.65
C ALA A 396 7.26 -3.66 -29.85
N PRO A 397 6.92 -3.23 -31.08
CA PRO A 397 5.55 -2.84 -31.41
C PRO A 397 4.56 -3.97 -31.08
N ALA A 398 3.35 -3.61 -30.66
CA ALA A 398 2.33 -4.61 -30.36
C ALA A 398 1.98 -5.45 -31.61
N GLN A 399 2.11 -6.77 -31.48
CA GLN A 399 1.81 -7.71 -32.57
C GLN A 399 0.30 -7.92 -32.75
N THR A 400 -0.46 -7.79 -31.66
CA THR A 400 -1.92 -7.94 -31.67
C THR A 400 -2.57 -6.58 -31.43
N PRO A 401 -3.58 -6.20 -32.23
CA PRO A 401 -4.31 -4.95 -32.00
C PRO A 401 -4.95 -4.96 -30.62
N MET A 402 -4.64 -3.94 -29.82
CA MET A 402 -5.29 -3.73 -28.53
C MET A 402 -6.67 -3.08 -28.76
N ARG A 403 -7.68 -3.48 -27.99
CA ARG A 403 -9.02 -2.88 -28.07
C ARG A 403 -8.92 -1.37 -27.83
N ALA A 404 -9.73 -0.58 -28.54
CA ALA A 404 -9.67 0.89 -28.49
C ALA A 404 -9.96 1.46 -27.08
N SER A 405 -10.65 0.71 -26.24
CA SER A 405 -10.95 1.09 -24.85
C SER A 405 -9.88 0.67 -23.85
N VAL A 406 -8.88 -0.13 -24.24
CA VAL A 406 -7.88 -0.72 -23.33
C VAL A 406 -6.59 0.06 -23.43
N ASN A 407 -5.93 0.29 -22.30
CA ASN A 407 -4.67 1.02 -22.23
C ASN A 407 -3.53 0.13 -21.77
N THR A 408 -3.81 -0.90 -20.98
CA THR A 408 -2.83 -1.91 -20.58
C THR A 408 -3.45 -3.29 -20.68
N LYS A 409 -2.67 -4.26 -21.16
CA LYS A 409 -2.99 -5.68 -21.23
C LYS A 409 -1.78 -6.48 -20.76
N ILE A 410 -1.98 -7.32 -19.75
CA ILE A 410 -0.95 -8.21 -19.22
C ILE A 410 -1.40 -9.66 -19.45
N GLU A 411 -0.61 -10.42 -20.20
CA GLU A 411 -0.88 -11.81 -20.54
C GLU A 411 0.17 -12.73 -19.94
N LEU A 412 -0.29 -13.78 -19.27
CA LEU A 412 0.51 -14.80 -18.61
C LEU A 412 0.21 -16.16 -19.25
N ARG A 413 1.22 -16.89 -19.71
CA ARG A 413 1.04 -18.31 -20.07
C ARG A 413 1.19 -19.17 -18.81
N VAL A 414 0.09 -19.72 -18.34
CA VAL A 414 -0.01 -20.42 -17.06
C VAL A 414 -0.42 -21.87 -17.31
N LYS A 415 0.19 -22.81 -16.60
CA LYS A 415 -0.23 -24.21 -16.65
C LYS A 415 -1.62 -24.37 -16.05
N ARG A 416 -2.45 -25.23 -16.65
CA ARG A 416 -3.83 -25.48 -16.21
C ARG A 416 -3.95 -25.84 -14.73
N ASP A 417 -3.06 -26.68 -14.21
CA ASP A 417 -3.05 -27.09 -12.79
C ASP A 417 -2.89 -25.89 -11.83
N ARG A 418 -2.14 -24.87 -12.23
CA ARG A 418 -1.98 -23.64 -11.46
C ARG A 418 -3.23 -22.76 -11.50
N ILE A 419 -3.91 -22.67 -12.65
CA ILE A 419 -5.20 -21.98 -12.77
C ILE A 419 -6.26 -22.68 -11.92
N GLU A 420 -6.36 -24.01 -12.03
CA GLU A 420 -7.27 -24.81 -11.20
C GLU A 420 -6.97 -24.59 -9.71
N SER A 421 -5.69 -24.55 -9.31
CA SER A 421 -5.31 -24.23 -7.95
C SER A 421 -5.75 -22.83 -7.51
N MET A 422 -5.67 -21.80 -8.37
CA MET A 422 -6.18 -20.46 -8.04
C MET A 422 -7.70 -20.47 -7.77
N MET A 423 -8.43 -21.34 -8.47
CA MET A 423 -9.88 -21.48 -8.40
C MET A 423 -10.35 -22.48 -7.33
N THR A 424 -9.44 -23.02 -6.51
CA THR A 424 -9.78 -23.90 -5.39
C THR A 424 -9.77 -23.15 -4.07
N VAL A 425 -10.90 -23.19 -3.37
CA VAL A 425 -11.06 -22.73 -1.98
C VAL A 425 -10.99 -23.90 -1.02
N PHE A 426 -10.50 -23.63 0.20
CA PHE A 426 -10.34 -24.63 1.25
C PHE A 426 -11.15 -24.28 2.49
N ASP A 427 -11.98 -25.22 2.91
CA ASP A 427 -12.61 -25.21 4.22
C ASP A 427 -11.70 -25.98 5.19
N ARG A 428 -11.09 -25.25 6.14
CA ARG A 428 -10.17 -25.87 7.12
C ARG A 428 -10.91 -26.70 8.15
N GLU A 429 -12.12 -26.32 8.52
CA GLU A 429 -12.90 -26.99 9.55
C GLU A 429 -13.34 -28.36 9.04
N GLN A 430 -13.82 -28.40 7.79
CA GLN A 430 -14.30 -29.64 7.16
C GLN A 430 -13.18 -30.42 6.47
N ARG A 431 -12.01 -29.79 6.27
CA ARG A 431 -10.87 -30.33 5.50
C ARG A 431 -11.25 -30.65 4.05
N GLU A 432 -12.21 -29.91 3.49
CA GLU A 432 -12.71 -30.08 2.13
C GLU A 432 -12.16 -29.01 1.19
N ARG A 433 -12.06 -29.37 -0.09
CA ARG A 433 -11.70 -28.47 -1.18
C ARG A 433 -12.86 -28.39 -2.14
N ASP A 434 -13.20 -27.17 -2.54
CA ASP A 434 -14.19 -26.94 -3.58
C ASP A 434 -13.63 -26.03 -4.66
N ASN A 435 -14.09 -26.23 -5.89
CA ASN A 435 -13.72 -25.40 -7.02
C ASN A 435 -14.80 -24.36 -7.26
N ILE A 436 -14.40 -23.10 -7.37
CA ILE A 436 -15.29 -21.97 -7.60
C ILE A 436 -15.17 -21.45 -9.03
N SER A 437 -16.20 -20.76 -9.51
CA SER A 437 -16.17 -20.15 -10.83
C SER A 437 -15.26 -18.91 -10.84
N LEU A 438 -14.76 -18.51 -12.02
CA LEU A 438 -14.00 -17.27 -12.16
C LEU A 438 -14.79 -16.01 -11.71
N PRO A 439 -16.10 -15.87 -12.05
CA PRO A 439 -16.92 -14.80 -11.48
C PRO A 439 -16.95 -14.76 -9.95
N ASP A 440 -17.11 -15.92 -9.29
CA ASP A 440 -17.19 -15.98 -7.83
C ASP A 440 -15.85 -15.69 -7.18
N LEU A 441 -14.75 -16.20 -7.77
CA LEU A 441 -13.39 -15.90 -7.36
C LEU A 441 -13.12 -14.39 -7.38
N ILE A 442 -13.47 -13.72 -8.47
CA ILE A 442 -13.24 -12.28 -8.61
C ILE A 442 -14.13 -11.49 -7.65
N ALA A 443 -15.41 -11.82 -7.53
CA ALA A 443 -16.32 -11.14 -6.60
C ALA A 443 -15.87 -11.28 -5.14
N HIS A 444 -15.39 -12.46 -4.75
CA HIS A 444 -14.79 -12.68 -3.43
C HIS A 444 -13.46 -11.96 -3.26
N LEU A 445 -12.62 -11.92 -4.30
CA LEU A 445 -11.30 -11.29 -4.24
C LEU A 445 -11.36 -9.77 -4.15
N CYS A 446 -12.33 -9.12 -4.79
CA CYS A 446 -12.42 -7.66 -4.88
C CYS A 446 -13.80 -7.10 -4.47
N PRO A 447 -14.29 -7.41 -3.24
CA PRO A 447 -15.69 -7.20 -2.84
C PRO A 447 -16.16 -5.74 -2.84
N THR A 448 -15.23 -4.80 -2.69
CA THR A 448 -15.51 -3.37 -2.51
C THR A 448 -14.64 -2.51 -3.42
N LEU A 449 -14.14 -3.08 -4.52
CA LEU A 449 -13.32 -2.35 -5.48
C LEU A 449 -14.11 -1.22 -6.12
N ASP A 450 -13.43 -0.11 -6.39
CA ASP A 450 -14.02 1.13 -6.88
C ASP A 450 -14.09 1.20 -8.41
N CYS A 451 -14.06 0.07 -9.12
CA CYS A 451 -14.23 -0.01 -10.57
C CYS A 451 -14.91 -1.33 -10.96
N ASP A 452 -15.48 -1.39 -12.16
CA ASP A 452 -16.13 -2.61 -12.65
C ASP A 452 -15.10 -3.67 -13.06
N VAL A 453 -15.34 -4.93 -12.69
CA VAL A 453 -14.52 -6.07 -13.10
C VAL A 453 -15.35 -7.08 -13.87
N TYR A 454 -14.96 -7.31 -15.11
CA TYR A 454 -15.55 -8.27 -16.01
C TYR A 454 -14.66 -9.50 -16.15
N VAL A 455 -15.29 -10.66 -16.30
CA VAL A 455 -14.59 -11.93 -16.44
C VAL A 455 -15.02 -12.66 -17.70
N LYS A 456 -14.11 -13.45 -18.28
CA LYS A 456 -14.39 -14.32 -19.42
C LYS A 456 -13.57 -15.61 -19.32
N TYR A 457 -14.20 -16.77 -19.47
CA TYR A 457 -13.52 -18.07 -19.55
C TYR A 457 -13.75 -18.72 -20.92
N GLY A 458 -12.67 -19.12 -21.59
CA GLY A 458 -12.70 -19.68 -22.94
C GLY A 458 -13.44 -18.76 -23.92
N ASN A 459 -14.36 -19.35 -24.69
CA ASN A 459 -15.22 -18.63 -25.64
C ASN A 459 -16.54 -18.11 -25.06
N GLN A 460 -16.71 -18.11 -23.73
CA GLN A 460 -17.94 -17.65 -23.09
C GLN A 460 -18.13 -16.12 -23.25
N THR A 461 -19.35 -15.66 -22.99
CA THR A 461 -19.65 -14.23 -22.91
C THR A 461 -18.99 -13.61 -21.69
N SER A 462 -18.61 -12.34 -21.81
CA SER A 462 -18.07 -11.59 -20.68
C SER A 462 -19.18 -11.34 -19.66
N ILE A 463 -18.88 -11.60 -18.38
CA ILE A 463 -19.81 -11.45 -17.26
C ILE A 463 -19.25 -10.40 -16.31
N CYS A 464 -20.10 -9.50 -15.79
CA CYS A 464 -19.70 -8.59 -14.72
C CYS A 464 -19.61 -9.38 -13.41
N ALA A 465 -18.39 -9.59 -12.91
CA ALA A 465 -18.15 -10.30 -11.65
C ALA A 465 -18.30 -9.35 -10.45
N HIS A 466 -17.84 -8.11 -10.61
CA HIS A 466 -17.90 -7.06 -9.60
C HIS A 466 -18.29 -5.71 -10.20
N GLN A 467 -19.09 -4.94 -9.45
CA GLN A 467 -19.56 -3.61 -9.84
C GLN A 467 -19.03 -2.56 -8.87
N GLN A 468 -18.63 -1.39 -9.40
CA GLN A 468 -18.23 -0.25 -8.58
C GLN A 468 -19.32 0.17 -7.59
N GLN A 469 -20.59 0.08 -7.97
CA GLN A 469 -21.75 0.44 -7.13
C GLN A 469 -22.19 -0.70 -6.21
N TRP A 470 -21.23 -1.40 -5.60
CA TRP A 470 -21.48 -2.56 -4.72
C TRP A 470 -22.37 -2.24 -3.52
N ALA A 471 -22.36 -1.00 -3.02
CA ALA A 471 -23.14 -0.59 -1.86
C ALA A 471 -24.64 -0.38 -2.16
N GLU A 472 -24.98 -0.03 -3.41
CA GLU A 472 -26.33 0.35 -3.87
C GLU A 472 -27.00 -0.72 -4.74
N GLY A 473 -26.23 -1.72 -5.18
CA GLY A 473 -26.71 -2.79 -6.04
C GLY A 473 -27.55 -3.86 -5.31
N ASP A 474 -27.68 -5.02 -5.96
CA ASP A 474 -28.33 -6.18 -5.38
C ASP A 474 -27.49 -6.77 -4.22
N LYS A 475 -27.84 -6.38 -3.00
CA LYS A 475 -27.19 -6.82 -1.76
C LYS A 475 -27.18 -8.33 -1.58
N ALA A 476 -28.22 -9.03 -2.05
CA ALA A 476 -28.32 -10.48 -1.89
C ALA A 476 -27.34 -11.19 -2.82
N ALA A 477 -27.34 -10.82 -4.10
CA ALA A 477 -26.40 -11.35 -5.08
C ALA A 477 -24.94 -10.99 -4.75
N TRP A 478 -24.71 -9.78 -4.24
CA TRP A 478 -23.39 -9.36 -3.78
C TRP A 478 -22.93 -10.21 -2.59
N LEU A 479 -23.77 -10.35 -1.56
CA LEU A 479 -23.40 -11.07 -0.35
C LEU A 479 -23.11 -12.55 -0.62
N ASP A 480 -23.96 -13.20 -1.43
CA ASP A 480 -23.83 -14.61 -1.81
C ASP A 480 -22.44 -14.91 -2.39
N LYS A 481 -21.95 -14.05 -3.29
CA LYS A 481 -20.62 -14.17 -3.89
C LYS A 481 -19.50 -13.80 -2.93
N VAL A 482 -19.65 -12.72 -2.16
CA VAL A 482 -18.60 -12.23 -1.25
C VAL A 482 -18.28 -13.26 -0.16
N ILE A 483 -19.28 -13.97 0.35
CA ILE A 483 -19.06 -15.01 1.36
C ILE A 483 -18.92 -16.41 0.75
N LEU A 484 -19.03 -16.56 -0.58
CA LEU A 484 -19.04 -17.83 -1.30
C LEU A 484 -20.11 -18.81 -0.77
N ASN A 485 -21.31 -18.30 -0.52
CA ASN A 485 -22.39 -19.01 0.14
C ASN A 485 -22.77 -20.34 -0.56
N SER A 486 -22.83 -20.35 -1.90
CA SER A 486 -23.10 -21.55 -2.71
C SER A 486 -22.08 -22.67 -2.53
N HIS A 487 -20.89 -22.35 -2.03
CA HIS A 487 -19.78 -23.29 -1.79
C HIS A 487 -19.65 -23.73 -0.33
N ARG A 488 -20.61 -23.34 0.52
CA ARG A 488 -20.64 -23.65 1.95
C ARG A 488 -21.76 -24.63 2.28
N LYS A 489 -21.51 -25.91 2.04
CA LYS A 489 -22.54 -26.98 2.11
C LYS A 489 -23.11 -27.24 3.51
N HIS A 490 -22.38 -26.90 4.56
CA HIS A 490 -22.75 -27.20 5.95
C HIS A 490 -22.88 -25.95 6.84
N ASP A 491 -22.69 -24.75 6.29
CA ASP A 491 -22.80 -23.51 7.08
C ASP A 491 -24.25 -23.02 7.17
N THR A 492 -24.65 -22.67 8.39
CA THR A 492 -26.04 -22.39 8.77
C THR A 492 -26.60 -21.08 8.23
N ILE A 493 -25.85 -20.30 7.45
CA ILE A 493 -26.31 -18.97 7.01
C ILE A 493 -27.56 -19.06 6.15
N SER A 494 -27.78 -20.15 5.41
CA SER A 494 -28.99 -20.33 4.58
C SER A 494 -30.29 -20.14 5.36
N ASN A 495 -30.33 -20.58 6.62
CA ASN A 495 -31.52 -20.43 7.49
C ASN A 495 -31.71 -19.01 8.01
N TYR A 496 -30.65 -18.19 8.02
CA TYR A 496 -30.64 -16.83 8.57
C TYR A 496 -30.37 -15.77 7.51
N PHE A 497 -30.26 -16.15 6.23
CA PHE A 497 -29.83 -15.26 5.14
C PHE A 497 -30.77 -14.06 5.01
N SER A 498 -32.08 -14.27 5.16
CA SER A 498 -33.08 -13.19 5.17
C SER A 498 -32.87 -12.19 6.32
N THR A 499 -32.60 -12.68 7.52
CA THR A 499 -32.25 -11.86 8.70
C THR A 499 -30.98 -11.04 8.44
N VAL A 500 -29.96 -11.67 7.88
CA VAL A 500 -28.70 -11.00 7.53
C VAL A 500 -28.92 -9.91 6.49
N LEU A 501 -29.69 -10.20 5.42
CA LEU A 501 -30.00 -9.22 4.38
C LEU A 501 -30.79 -8.02 4.92
N GLY A 502 -31.74 -8.24 5.83
CA GLY A 502 -32.49 -7.17 6.48
C GLY A 502 -31.60 -6.24 7.32
N ASN A 503 -30.49 -6.76 7.83
CA ASN A 503 -29.56 -6.03 8.69
C ASN A 503 -28.33 -5.48 7.93
N LEU A 504 -28.10 -5.90 6.69
CA LEU A 504 -26.93 -5.52 5.89
C LEU A 504 -26.91 -4.00 5.62
N ALA A 505 -25.97 -3.32 6.28
CA ALA A 505 -25.89 -1.87 6.29
C ALA A 505 -24.53 -1.37 5.78
N ILE A 506 -24.56 -0.20 5.13
CA ILE A 506 -23.37 0.52 4.72
C ILE A 506 -22.73 1.13 5.95
N ILE A 507 -21.40 1.02 6.05
CA ILE A 507 -20.61 1.70 7.07
C ILE A 507 -19.88 2.85 6.39
N PRO A 508 -20.20 4.11 6.73
CA PRO A 508 -19.53 5.26 6.15
C PRO A 508 -18.19 5.54 6.85
N ALA A 509 -17.22 6.04 6.10
CA ALA A 509 -16.08 6.77 6.65
C ALA A 509 -16.51 8.15 7.15
N SER A 510 -15.59 8.86 7.82
CA SER A 510 -15.82 10.22 8.32
C SER A 510 -16.17 11.22 7.20
N ASP A 511 -15.77 10.95 5.96
CA ASP A 511 -16.08 11.75 4.77
C ASP A 511 -17.36 11.29 4.03
N GLY A 512 -18.07 10.28 4.55
CA GLY A 512 -19.29 9.71 3.96
C GLY A 512 -19.04 8.61 2.93
N THR A 513 -17.78 8.33 2.56
CA THR A 513 -17.46 7.26 1.61
C THR A 513 -17.84 5.89 2.18
N PRO A 514 -18.51 5.00 1.44
CA PRO A 514 -18.82 3.66 1.93
C PRO A 514 -17.52 2.84 2.07
N ILE A 515 -17.19 2.41 3.28
CA ILE A 515 -16.00 1.60 3.58
C ILE A 515 -16.32 0.13 3.88
N GLY A 516 -17.59 -0.22 3.96
CA GLY A 516 -18.04 -1.59 4.13
C GLY A 516 -19.53 -1.74 3.93
N LEU A 517 -19.95 -2.98 3.70
CA LEU A 517 -21.34 -3.42 3.67
C LEU A 517 -21.39 -4.71 4.48
N ALA A 518 -21.95 -4.61 5.68
CA ALA A 518 -21.91 -5.70 6.64
C ALA A 518 -23.12 -5.70 7.58
N ALA A 519 -23.36 -6.87 8.18
CA ALA A 519 -24.28 -7.08 9.29
C ALA A 519 -23.54 -7.77 10.44
N ILE A 520 -24.01 -7.60 11.66
CA ILE A 520 -23.49 -8.38 12.79
C ILE A 520 -23.82 -9.86 12.60
N ASN A 521 -22.84 -10.73 12.84
CA ASN A 521 -23.05 -12.16 12.77
C ASN A 521 -23.81 -12.64 14.00
N THR A 522 -24.83 -13.48 13.79
CA THR A 522 -25.69 -14.05 14.82
C THR A 522 -25.48 -15.56 14.97
N THR A 523 -24.51 -16.12 14.26
CA THR A 523 -24.19 -17.54 14.18
C THR A 523 -22.72 -17.79 14.53
N ASN A 524 -22.34 -19.06 14.71
CA ASN A 524 -20.94 -19.45 14.97
C ASN A 524 -20.10 -19.62 13.69
N GLY A 525 -20.65 -19.33 12.51
CA GLY A 525 -19.93 -19.50 11.25
C GLY A 525 -19.05 -18.29 10.92
N SER A 526 -18.00 -18.51 10.13
CA SER A 526 -17.07 -17.46 9.69
C SER A 526 -17.48 -16.88 8.32
N PHE A 527 -17.98 -15.64 8.26
CA PHE A 527 -18.48 -15.02 7.01
C PHE A 527 -18.04 -13.57 6.77
N GLY A 528 -17.23 -12.99 7.66
CA GLY A 528 -16.75 -11.63 7.51
C GLY A 528 -15.47 -11.57 6.67
N LEU A 529 -15.51 -10.83 5.57
CA LEU A 529 -14.36 -10.61 4.70
C LEU A 529 -13.68 -9.29 5.07
N ASP A 530 -12.45 -9.36 5.57
CA ASP A 530 -11.64 -8.16 5.71
C ASP A 530 -11.11 -7.74 4.33
N ASN A 531 -11.15 -6.44 4.01
CA ASN A 531 -10.61 -5.93 2.75
C ASN A 531 -9.61 -4.78 2.95
N ILE A 532 -8.63 -4.69 2.06
CA ILE A 532 -7.63 -3.61 1.99
C ILE A 532 -7.67 -3.05 0.58
N GLY A 533 -8.07 -1.78 0.46
CA GLY A 533 -8.13 -1.09 -0.83
C GLY A 533 -9.09 -1.71 -1.84
N GLY A 534 -10.16 -2.35 -1.36
CA GLY A 534 -11.15 -3.04 -2.20
C GLY A 534 -10.93 -4.54 -2.35
N PHE A 535 -9.79 -5.08 -1.89
CA PHE A 535 -9.41 -6.49 -2.06
C PHE A 535 -9.47 -7.28 -0.76
N ALA A 536 -9.90 -8.55 -0.83
CA ALA A 536 -9.81 -9.50 0.27
C ALA A 536 -8.39 -9.53 0.88
N ALA A 537 -8.30 -9.30 2.19
CA ALA A 537 -7.06 -9.32 2.95
C ALA A 537 -6.60 -10.76 3.22
N GLY A 538 -5.29 -10.96 3.49
CA GLY A 538 -4.62 -12.26 3.53
C GLY A 538 -5.35 -13.41 4.26
N GLY A 539 -5.02 -14.66 3.93
CA GLY A 539 -5.65 -15.88 4.48
C GLY A 539 -7.06 -16.15 3.93
N HIS A 540 -7.89 -15.11 3.86
CA HIS A 540 -9.28 -15.16 3.43
C HIS A 540 -9.45 -15.47 1.95
N SER A 541 -8.55 -14.97 1.10
CA SER A 541 -8.60 -15.09 -0.37
C SER A 541 -8.78 -16.52 -0.90
N ARG A 542 -8.49 -17.53 -0.07
CA ARG A 542 -8.60 -18.95 -0.42
C ARG A 542 -9.24 -19.82 0.65
N SER A 543 -9.69 -19.25 1.76
CA SER A 543 -10.22 -20.03 2.88
C SER A 543 -11.42 -19.38 3.54
N VAL A 544 -12.58 -20.00 3.31
CA VAL A 544 -13.88 -19.61 3.85
C VAL A 544 -13.92 -19.67 5.38
N SER A 545 -13.19 -20.62 5.98
CA SER A 545 -13.08 -20.82 7.42
C SER A 545 -12.08 -19.89 8.11
N SER A 546 -11.36 -19.06 7.35
CA SER A 546 -10.43 -18.07 7.94
C SER A 546 -11.05 -16.68 8.09
N MET A 547 -12.31 -16.54 7.65
CA MET A 547 -13.12 -15.32 7.71
C MET A 547 -13.46 -14.92 9.13
N SER A 548 -13.84 -13.66 9.32
CA SER A 548 -14.25 -13.15 10.61
C SER A 548 -15.57 -13.77 11.05
N GLU A 549 -15.61 -14.22 12.31
CA GLU A 549 -16.81 -14.75 12.97
C GLU A 549 -17.73 -13.63 13.49
N ALA A 550 -17.25 -12.38 13.57
CA ALA A 550 -17.99 -11.33 14.25
C ALA A 550 -19.03 -10.60 13.39
N TYR A 551 -18.87 -10.64 12.07
CA TYR A 551 -19.75 -9.96 11.14
C TYR A 551 -19.87 -10.77 9.85
N ILE A 552 -20.87 -10.44 9.05
CA ILE A 552 -21.14 -11.04 7.75
C ILE A 552 -21.09 -9.94 6.70
N GLY A 553 -20.38 -10.17 5.58
CA GLY A 553 -20.17 -9.18 4.52
C GLY A 553 -18.71 -8.73 4.44
N SER A 554 -18.45 -7.46 4.15
CA SER A 554 -17.08 -6.96 3.92
C SER A 554 -16.79 -5.65 4.66
N LEU A 555 -15.64 -5.58 5.34
CA LEU A 555 -15.17 -4.41 6.09
C LEU A 555 -13.75 -4.03 5.71
N ARG A 556 -13.51 -2.73 5.52
CA ARG A 556 -12.19 -2.21 5.18
C ARG A 556 -11.26 -2.11 6.40
N ARG A 557 -9.97 -2.41 6.19
CA ARG A 557 -8.89 -2.33 7.17
C ARG A 557 -7.63 -1.66 6.61
N GLU A 558 -6.78 -1.18 7.52
CA GLU A 558 -5.41 -0.78 7.20
C GLU A 558 -4.54 -2.02 6.94
N PRO A 559 -3.53 -1.93 6.05
CA PRO A 559 -2.58 -3.01 5.84
C PRO A 559 -1.56 -3.10 6.97
N ASP A 560 -1.35 -4.31 7.50
CA ASP A 560 -0.36 -4.64 8.54
C ASP A 560 1.07 -4.88 7.97
N GLY A 561 1.33 -4.46 6.72
CA GLY A 561 2.65 -4.59 6.07
C GLY A 561 2.60 -4.93 4.57
N PRO A 562 3.73 -5.32 3.95
CA PRO A 562 3.84 -5.55 2.50
C PRO A 562 3.00 -6.71 1.97
N ARG A 563 2.77 -7.73 2.81
CA ARG A 563 1.87 -8.86 2.49
C ARG A 563 0.39 -8.48 2.56
N ARG A 564 0.08 -7.28 3.04
CA ARG A 564 -1.28 -6.77 3.26
C ARG A 564 -2.12 -7.70 4.12
N GLY A 565 -1.57 -8.06 5.28
CA GLY A 565 -2.36 -8.66 6.35
C GLY A 565 -3.39 -7.67 6.88
N ALA A 566 -4.51 -8.19 7.40
CA ALA A 566 -5.56 -7.38 8.02
C ALA A 566 -5.03 -6.70 9.29
N GLY A 567 -4.84 -5.39 9.24
CA GLY A 567 -4.42 -4.56 10.38
C GLY A 567 -5.62 -4.03 11.18
N THR A 568 -5.56 -2.75 11.56
CA THR A 568 -6.64 -2.07 12.31
C THR A 568 -7.86 -1.78 11.43
N LEU A 569 -9.05 -1.77 12.04
CA LEU A 569 -10.31 -1.38 11.37
C LEU A 569 -10.28 0.11 10.99
N LEU A 570 -10.88 0.45 9.83
CA LEU A 570 -10.72 1.74 9.15
C LEU A 570 -11.83 2.83 9.29
N PRO A 571 -12.68 2.88 10.33
CA PRO A 571 -13.40 4.11 10.65
C PRO A 571 -12.97 4.74 11.98
N SER A 572 -13.45 5.96 12.25
CA SER A 572 -13.51 6.45 13.63
C SER A 572 -14.23 5.39 14.47
N SER A 573 -13.69 5.07 15.65
CA SER A 573 -14.28 4.10 16.57
C SER A 573 -15.77 4.37 16.83
N GLU A 574 -16.17 5.63 16.75
CA GLU A 574 -17.55 6.10 16.88
C GLU A 574 -18.49 5.60 15.78
N ALA A 575 -18.11 5.67 14.50
CA ALA A 575 -18.99 5.28 13.39
C ALA A 575 -19.26 3.77 13.39
N ILE A 576 -18.23 2.95 13.69
CA ILE A 576 -18.39 1.51 13.85
C ILE A 576 -19.23 1.17 15.09
N ALA A 577 -19.02 1.85 16.21
CA ALA A 577 -19.80 1.64 17.42
C ALA A 577 -21.28 2.01 17.23
N ALA A 578 -21.54 3.11 16.50
CA ALA A 578 -22.89 3.53 16.14
C ALA A 578 -23.56 2.52 15.21
N TRP A 579 -22.87 2.05 14.18
CA TRP A 579 -23.36 0.97 13.32
C TRP A 579 -23.67 -0.29 14.12
N ALA A 580 -22.77 -0.75 15.00
CA ALA A 580 -22.98 -1.95 15.80
C ALA A 580 -24.18 -1.79 16.77
N SER A 581 -24.38 -0.60 17.34
CA SER A 581 -25.54 -0.29 18.19
C SER A 581 -26.86 -0.31 17.40
N ASP A 582 -26.87 0.23 16.18
CA ASP A 582 -28.03 0.19 15.27
C ASP A 582 -28.41 -1.25 14.90
N GLN A 583 -27.42 -2.14 14.73
CA GLN A 583 -27.67 -3.57 14.52
C GLN A 583 -28.36 -4.22 15.73
N ALA A 584 -28.01 -3.82 16.95
CA ALA A 584 -28.69 -4.28 18.17
C ALA A 584 -30.18 -3.94 18.14
N VAL A 585 -30.51 -2.70 17.79
CA VAL A 585 -31.89 -2.22 17.69
C VAL A 585 -32.66 -3.02 16.63
N LYS A 586 -32.12 -3.17 15.42
CA LYS A 586 -32.77 -3.95 14.34
C LYS A 586 -33.01 -5.40 14.72
N LEU A 587 -32.05 -6.04 15.38
CA LEU A 587 -32.17 -7.42 15.85
C LEU A 587 -33.21 -7.57 16.99
N SER A 588 -33.45 -6.52 17.78
CA SER A 588 -34.47 -6.52 18.83
C SER A 588 -35.89 -6.57 18.27
N GLU A 589 -36.09 -6.01 17.08
CA GLU A 589 -37.38 -5.96 16.36
C GLU A 589 -37.67 -7.24 15.56
N GLN A 590 -36.70 -8.17 15.49
CA GLN A 590 -36.77 -9.40 14.72
C GLN A 590 -36.96 -10.63 15.62
N ASP A 591 -37.58 -11.67 15.07
CA ASP A 591 -37.73 -12.96 15.75
C ASP A 591 -36.43 -13.78 15.64
N VAL A 592 -35.48 -13.44 16.51
CA VAL A 592 -34.15 -14.07 16.58
C VAL A 592 -34.07 -14.94 17.84
N LEU A 593 -33.59 -16.18 17.68
CA LEU A 593 -33.42 -17.12 18.78
C LEU A 593 -32.53 -16.52 19.89
N PRO A 594 -32.81 -16.78 21.18
CA PRO A 594 -32.01 -16.26 22.29
C PRO A 594 -30.51 -16.56 22.18
N GLY A 595 -30.12 -17.76 21.75
CA GLY A 595 -28.70 -18.09 21.54
C GLY A 595 -28.02 -17.26 20.45
N ASN A 596 -28.77 -16.89 19.40
CA ASN A 596 -28.27 -16.03 18.35
C ASN A 596 -28.16 -14.57 18.82
N LYS A 597 -29.08 -14.11 19.68
CA LYS A 597 -28.98 -12.80 20.35
C LYS A 597 -27.79 -12.72 21.30
N TYR A 598 -27.47 -13.82 21.99
CA TYR A 598 -26.26 -13.96 22.80
C TYR A 598 -25.00 -13.77 21.96
N ILE A 599 -24.88 -14.49 20.83
CA ILE A 599 -23.73 -14.35 19.91
C ILE A 599 -23.62 -12.92 19.38
N ALA A 600 -24.74 -12.36 18.91
CA ALA A 600 -24.79 -11.00 18.39
C ALA A 600 -24.37 -9.96 19.44
N SER A 601 -24.76 -10.13 20.71
CA SER A 601 -24.38 -9.23 21.81
C SER A 601 -22.86 -9.15 21.98
N MET A 602 -22.17 -10.29 21.91
CA MET A 602 -20.70 -10.33 21.99
C MET A 602 -20.05 -9.60 20.80
N ASN A 603 -20.55 -9.88 19.60
CA ASN A 603 -20.05 -9.29 18.36
C ASN A 603 -20.25 -7.77 18.33
N ILE A 604 -21.40 -7.27 18.81
CA ILE A 604 -21.68 -5.83 18.94
C ILE A 604 -20.68 -5.15 19.88
N CYS A 605 -20.40 -5.78 21.03
CA CYS A 605 -19.44 -5.27 22.00
C CYS A 605 -18.02 -5.22 21.46
N MET A 606 -17.64 -6.19 20.62
CA MET A 606 -16.34 -6.22 19.98
C MET A 606 -16.10 -4.94 19.16
N PHE A 607 -17.15 -4.44 18.52
CA PHE A 607 -17.16 -3.20 17.75
C PHE A 607 -17.47 -1.95 18.60
N GLY A 608 -17.59 -2.08 19.93
CA GLY A 608 -17.86 -0.97 20.83
C GLY A 608 -19.31 -0.46 20.81
N GLY A 609 -20.23 -1.18 20.16
CA GLY A 609 -21.65 -0.85 20.18
C GLY A 609 -22.33 -1.24 21.49
N ASP A 610 -23.51 -0.67 21.72
CA ASP A 610 -24.37 -1.00 22.87
C ASP A 610 -25.24 -2.24 22.56
N PRO A 611 -25.00 -3.40 23.22
CA PRO A 611 -25.78 -4.61 22.98
C PRO A 611 -27.11 -4.62 23.73
N LEU A 612 -27.38 -3.67 24.62
CA LEU A 612 -28.49 -3.71 25.58
C LEU A 612 -29.84 -4.12 24.96
N PRO A 613 -30.27 -3.65 23.76
CA PRO A 613 -31.56 -4.03 23.16
C PRO A 613 -31.76 -5.54 22.93
N ILE A 614 -30.67 -6.31 22.83
CA ILE A 614 -30.71 -7.77 22.62
C ILE A 614 -29.85 -8.53 23.63
N ALA A 615 -29.33 -7.84 24.65
CA ALA A 615 -28.36 -8.39 25.56
C ALA A 615 -28.92 -9.64 26.22
N THR A 616 -28.26 -10.76 25.93
CA THR A 616 -28.66 -12.08 26.41
C THR A 616 -27.51 -12.66 27.21
N ALA A 617 -27.85 -13.34 28.30
CA ALA A 617 -26.95 -14.01 29.21
C ALA A 617 -27.16 -15.53 29.15
N LEU A 618 -26.14 -16.29 29.57
CA LEU A 618 -26.24 -17.73 29.76
C LEU A 618 -26.39 -17.99 31.26
N LEU A 619 -27.59 -18.39 31.68
CA LEU A 619 -27.94 -18.66 33.07
C LEU A 619 -28.31 -20.13 33.20
N ASN A 620 -27.54 -20.91 33.96
CA ASN A 620 -27.72 -22.35 34.10
C ASN A 620 -27.83 -23.09 32.75
N ARG A 621 -26.94 -22.77 31.80
CA ARG A 621 -26.99 -23.25 30.39
C ARG A 621 -28.18 -22.80 29.53
N ASP A 622 -29.10 -22.02 30.07
CA ASP A 622 -30.23 -21.47 29.32
C ASP A 622 -29.95 -20.02 28.91
N PHE A 623 -30.35 -19.66 27.70
CA PHE A 623 -30.25 -18.29 27.22
C PHE A 623 -31.41 -17.45 27.77
N VAL A 624 -31.10 -16.43 28.56
CA VAL A 624 -32.06 -15.54 29.20
C VAL A 624 -31.74 -14.09 28.89
N SER A 625 -32.76 -13.22 28.78
CA SER A 625 -32.49 -11.80 28.57
C SER A 625 -31.79 -11.21 29.78
N ILE A 626 -30.98 -10.17 29.56
CA ILE A 626 -30.25 -9.54 30.65
C ILE A 626 -31.21 -8.82 31.63
N GLU A 627 -32.39 -8.39 31.15
CA GLU A 627 -33.46 -7.84 31.98
C GLU A 627 -34.01 -8.86 32.96
N ALA A 628 -34.16 -10.13 32.53
CA ALA A 628 -34.62 -11.20 33.41
C ALA A 628 -33.60 -11.48 34.53
N VAL A 629 -32.31 -11.40 34.23
CA VAL A 629 -31.24 -11.51 35.24
C VAL A 629 -31.29 -10.32 36.20
N ALA A 630 -31.52 -9.09 35.69
CA ALA A 630 -31.70 -7.91 36.53
C ALA A 630 -32.95 -8.01 37.44
N ASP A 631 -34.06 -8.57 36.93
CA ASP A 631 -35.28 -8.82 37.71
C ASP A 631 -35.03 -9.80 38.86
N MET A 632 -34.29 -10.89 38.62
CA MET A 632 -33.89 -11.86 39.66
C MET A 632 -33.02 -11.21 40.74
N LEU A 633 -32.06 -10.38 40.35
CA LEU A 633 -31.23 -9.67 41.33
C LEU A 633 -32.06 -8.71 42.19
N ILE A 634 -32.97 -7.95 41.56
CA ILE A 634 -33.84 -6.98 42.24
C ILE A 634 -34.87 -7.66 43.15
N SER A 635 -35.34 -8.86 42.82
CA SER A 635 -36.21 -9.67 43.67
C SER A 635 -35.49 -10.25 44.90
N GLY A 636 -34.15 -10.13 44.96
CA GLY A 636 -33.31 -10.63 46.04
C GLY A 636 -32.82 -12.06 45.84
N GLU A 637 -32.88 -12.60 44.62
CA GLU A 637 -32.26 -13.89 44.30
C GLU A 637 -30.74 -13.76 44.22
N ASP A 638 -30.04 -14.76 44.75
CA ASP A 638 -28.58 -14.85 44.67
C ASP A 638 -28.16 -15.40 43.31
N VAL A 639 -27.40 -14.60 42.54
CA VAL A 639 -26.77 -15.01 41.28
C VAL A 639 -25.26 -15.11 41.46
N PHE A 640 -24.69 -16.23 41.04
CA PHE A 640 -23.26 -16.52 41.15
C PHE A 640 -22.65 -16.57 39.75
N THR A 641 -21.41 -16.10 39.60
CA THR A 641 -20.69 -16.19 38.32
C THR A 641 -19.27 -16.72 38.55
N PRO A 642 -18.85 -17.77 37.81
CA PRO A 642 -17.47 -18.23 37.86
C PRO A 642 -16.58 -17.19 37.18
N VAL A 643 -15.38 -16.95 37.72
CA VAL A 643 -14.48 -15.92 37.20
C VAL A 643 -13.04 -16.38 37.09
N ASN A 644 -12.33 -15.85 36.10
CA ASN A 644 -10.88 -15.90 36.00
C ASN A 644 -10.29 -14.51 36.24
N PRO A 645 -9.36 -14.33 37.20
CA PRO A 645 -8.69 -13.05 37.42
C PRO A 645 -7.63 -12.80 36.34
N ARG A 646 -7.69 -11.65 35.65
CA ARG A 646 -6.63 -11.21 34.73
C ARG A 646 -5.64 -10.30 35.45
N ARG A 647 -4.52 -10.86 35.89
CA ARG A 647 -3.53 -10.13 36.70
C ARG A 647 -2.71 -9.08 35.93
N GLU A 648 -2.74 -9.08 34.60
CA GLU A 648 -1.90 -8.20 33.76
C GLU A 648 -2.52 -6.81 33.47
N GLU A 649 -3.82 -6.57 33.75
CA GLU A 649 -4.55 -5.35 33.34
C GLU A 649 -5.42 -4.73 34.46
N GLY A 650 -4.92 -4.63 35.69
CA GLY A 650 -5.71 -4.16 36.86
C GLY A 650 -6.66 -5.24 37.40
N GLU A 651 -7.47 -4.95 38.42
CA GLU A 651 -8.44 -5.93 38.98
C GLU A 651 -9.61 -6.19 38.02
N LEU A 652 -9.31 -6.85 36.89
CA LEU A 652 -10.29 -7.25 35.90
C LEU A 652 -10.61 -8.73 36.06
N PHE A 653 -11.90 -9.04 36.17
CA PHE A 653 -12.40 -10.42 36.15
C PHE A 653 -13.03 -10.73 34.80
N GLU A 654 -12.93 -11.97 34.37
CA GLU A 654 -13.59 -12.48 33.18
C GLU A 654 -14.57 -13.58 33.61
N ILE A 655 -15.83 -13.49 33.20
CA ILE A 655 -16.82 -14.56 33.44
C ILE A 655 -16.32 -15.82 32.73
N ASP A 656 -16.17 -16.90 33.47
CA ASP A 656 -15.71 -18.20 32.95
C ASP A 656 -16.91 -19.09 32.58
N ALA A 657 -16.61 -20.18 31.90
CA ALA A 657 -17.53 -21.28 31.74
C ALA A 657 -17.41 -22.26 32.91
N ILE A 658 -18.53 -22.91 33.25
CA ILE A 658 -18.49 -24.08 34.11
C ILE A 658 -17.90 -25.25 33.30
N MET A 659 -16.68 -25.66 33.62
CA MET A 659 -15.98 -26.76 32.95
C MET A 659 -15.44 -27.76 33.97
N LEU A 660 -15.34 -29.01 33.55
CA LEU A 660 -14.70 -30.03 34.36
C LEU A 660 -13.19 -30.03 34.11
N GLU A 661 -12.41 -29.87 35.17
CA GLU A 661 -10.96 -30.04 35.10
C GLU A 661 -10.60 -31.53 35.07
N ILE A 662 -10.05 -31.95 33.92
CA ILE A 662 -9.61 -33.32 33.64
C ILE A 662 -8.12 -33.47 34.03
N SER A 663 -7.32 -32.43 33.79
CA SER A 663 -5.93 -32.33 34.23
C SER A 663 -5.50 -30.87 34.36
N SER A 664 -4.31 -30.61 34.90
CA SER A 664 -3.74 -29.27 35.07
C SER A 664 -3.65 -28.42 33.79
N HIS A 665 -3.79 -29.05 32.61
CA HIS A 665 -3.73 -28.38 31.30
C HIS A 665 -4.91 -28.74 30.39
N HIS A 666 -5.94 -29.43 30.90
CA HIS A 666 -7.08 -29.88 30.09
C HIS A 666 -8.39 -29.74 30.84
N ARG A 667 -9.27 -28.87 30.33
CA ARG A 667 -10.66 -28.69 30.79
C ARG A 667 -11.59 -29.19 29.69
N SER A 668 -12.65 -29.89 30.07
CA SER A 668 -13.69 -30.31 29.12
C SER A 668 -15.01 -29.62 29.43
N TYR A 669 -15.69 -29.24 28.37
CA TYR A 669 -17.10 -28.88 28.45
C TYR A 669 -17.92 -30.10 28.85
N LEU A 670 -18.83 -29.89 29.78
CA LEU A 670 -19.80 -30.89 30.20
C LEU A 670 -21.06 -30.74 29.37
N ARG A 671 -21.64 -31.87 28.96
CA ARG A 671 -22.97 -31.84 28.33
C ARG A 671 -24.02 -31.43 29.37
N PRO A 672 -25.14 -30.80 28.95
CA PRO A 672 -26.18 -30.39 29.88
C PRO A 672 -26.73 -31.53 30.75
N ASP A 673 -26.76 -32.77 30.24
CA ASP A 673 -27.20 -33.97 30.96
C ASP A 673 -26.15 -34.55 31.94
N GLU A 674 -24.90 -34.11 31.83
CA GLU A 674 -23.78 -34.54 32.67
C GLU A 674 -23.46 -33.56 33.81
N LEU A 675 -24.28 -32.53 33.98
CA LEU A 675 -24.04 -31.44 34.93
C LEU A 675 -25.30 -31.12 35.75
N HIS A 676 -25.16 -31.11 37.06
CA HIS A 676 -26.17 -30.57 37.96
C HIS A 676 -25.64 -29.32 38.66
N LEU A 677 -26.17 -28.15 38.29
CA LEU A 677 -25.79 -26.85 38.87
C LEU A 677 -26.55 -26.55 40.17
N TYR A 678 -25.86 -25.90 41.10
CA TYR A 678 -26.40 -25.39 42.35
C TYR A 678 -26.74 -23.90 42.20
N GLY A 679 -27.99 -23.54 42.51
CA GLY A 679 -28.43 -22.13 42.46
C GLY A 679 -28.56 -21.56 41.05
N LYS A 680 -28.37 -20.24 40.94
CA LYS A 680 -28.42 -19.48 39.69
C LYS A 680 -27.00 -19.11 39.30
N VAL A 681 -26.52 -19.66 38.19
CA VAL A 681 -25.14 -19.55 37.73
C VAL A 681 -25.12 -18.83 36.39
N LEU A 682 -24.59 -17.61 36.39
CA LEU A 682 -24.35 -16.80 35.22
C LEU A 682 -22.97 -17.14 34.65
N GLU A 683 -22.91 -17.71 33.46
CA GLU A 683 -21.69 -18.26 32.86
C GLU A 683 -21.42 -17.69 31.46
N ALA A 684 -20.20 -17.91 30.96
CA ALA A 684 -19.82 -17.59 29.60
C ALA A 684 -19.82 -18.85 28.71
N TRP A 685 -20.23 -18.71 27.46
CA TRP A 685 -19.97 -19.72 26.45
C TRP A 685 -18.53 -19.54 25.94
N ASN A 686 -17.74 -20.61 25.92
CA ASN A 686 -16.39 -20.67 25.38
C ASN A 686 -16.44 -20.72 23.85
N VAL A 687 -16.77 -19.58 23.28
CA VAL A 687 -16.47 -19.22 21.90
C VAL A 687 -15.06 -18.61 21.94
N GLY A 688 -14.22 -18.91 20.94
CA GLY A 688 -12.77 -18.86 21.04
C GLY A 688 -12.10 -17.49 21.20
N SER A 689 -10.78 -17.44 21.01
CA SER A 689 -9.93 -16.23 20.96
C SER A 689 -9.93 -15.26 22.18
N HIS A 690 -8.87 -14.43 22.31
CA HIS A 690 -8.77 -13.43 23.39
C HIS A 690 -9.66 -12.19 23.19
N ARG A 691 -10.26 -12.02 22.00
CA ARG A 691 -10.92 -10.77 21.56
C ARG A 691 -12.44 -10.75 21.84
N GLU A 692 -13.06 -11.93 21.90
CA GLU A 692 -14.50 -12.13 22.21
C GLU A 692 -14.85 -11.84 23.68
N LYS A 693 -13.83 -11.73 24.52
CA LYS A 693 -13.97 -11.67 25.97
C LYS A 693 -14.50 -10.35 26.50
N ARG A 694 -14.56 -9.28 25.68
CA ARG A 694 -15.03 -7.93 26.08
C ARG A 694 -16.43 -7.92 26.69
N PHE A 695 -17.35 -8.74 26.16
CA PHE A 695 -18.71 -8.83 26.69
C PHE A 695 -18.75 -9.46 28.08
N HIS A 696 -17.82 -10.37 28.37
CA HIS A 696 -17.73 -11.11 29.63
C HIS A 696 -16.78 -10.49 30.66
N LEU A 697 -16.20 -9.32 30.37
CA LEU A 697 -15.36 -8.62 31.33
C LEU A 697 -16.20 -7.99 32.44
N ILE A 698 -15.63 -8.01 33.63
CA ILE A 698 -16.15 -7.35 34.82
C ILE A 698 -15.09 -6.34 35.25
N GLY A 699 -15.37 -5.06 35.00
CA GLY A 699 -14.57 -3.96 35.51
C GLY A 699 -15.15 -3.49 36.84
N ILE A 700 -14.55 -3.88 37.96
CA ILE A 700 -14.96 -3.37 39.28
C ILE A 700 -14.65 -1.87 39.38
N ASP A 701 -13.53 -1.43 38.78
CA ASP A 701 -13.04 -0.04 38.77
C ASP A 701 -12.85 0.56 37.35
N GLN A 702 -13.29 -0.14 36.30
CA GLN A 702 -13.18 0.33 34.91
C GLN A 702 -14.55 0.47 34.26
N ASP A 703 -14.80 1.60 33.58
CA ASP A 703 -16.04 1.86 32.88
C ASP A 703 -16.17 0.98 31.63
N MET A 704 -17.02 -0.05 31.73
CA MET A 704 -17.26 -1.04 30.68
C MET A 704 -18.77 -1.12 30.38
N PRO A 705 -19.39 -0.03 29.89
CA PRO A 705 -20.85 0.15 29.87
C PRO A 705 -21.58 -0.83 28.93
N ASN A 706 -20.85 -1.35 27.94
CA ASN A 706 -21.36 -2.28 26.94
C ASN A 706 -21.13 -3.74 27.30
N SER A 707 -20.34 -4.04 28.34
CA SER A 707 -20.19 -5.43 28.82
C SER A 707 -21.52 -5.97 29.37
N LEU A 708 -21.63 -7.29 29.51
CA LEU A 708 -22.79 -7.95 30.11
C LEU A 708 -23.08 -7.37 31.51
N THR A 709 -22.03 -7.16 32.31
CA THR A 709 -22.15 -6.55 33.65
C THR A 709 -22.44 -5.05 33.60
N GLY A 710 -21.90 -4.32 32.63
CA GLY A 710 -22.25 -2.92 32.37
C GLY A 710 -23.73 -2.73 32.01
N CYS A 711 -24.29 -3.63 31.19
CA CYS A 711 -25.72 -3.68 30.89
C CYS A 711 -26.56 -3.93 32.15
N LEU A 712 -26.17 -4.91 32.98
CA LEU A 712 -26.82 -5.15 34.28
C LEU A 712 -26.75 -3.94 35.21
N TYR A 713 -25.58 -3.29 35.29
CA TYR A 713 -25.38 -2.09 36.10
C TYR A 713 -26.34 -0.98 35.67
N ARG A 714 -26.43 -0.70 34.37
CA ARG A 714 -27.35 0.30 33.81
C ARG A 714 -28.82 -0.04 34.08
N LEU A 715 -29.23 -1.29 33.89
CA LEU A 715 -30.61 -1.74 34.15
C LEU A 715 -31.00 -1.66 35.63
N CYS A 716 -30.10 -2.08 36.53
CA CYS A 716 -30.32 -1.96 37.97
C CYS A 716 -30.42 -0.49 38.38
N ALA A 717 -29.52 0.37 37.87
CA ALA A 717 -29.50 1.80 38.17
C ALA A 717 -30.79 2.50 37.70
N GLN A 718 -31.28 2.20 36.49
CA GLN A 718 -32.57 2.69 35.98
C GLN A 718 -33.75 2.35 36.90
N ARG A 719 -33.64 1.27 37.67
CA ARG A 719 -34.66 0.78 38.60
C ARG A 719 -34.40 1.17 40.06
N GLY A 720 -33.38 1.99 40.33
CA GLY A 720 -33.08 2.51 41.66
C GLY A 720 -32.15 1.62 42.51
N PHE A 721 -31.37 0.72 41.89
CA PHE A 721 -30.48 -0.21 42.56
C PHE A 721 -29.03 -0.08 42.08
N SER A 722 -28.06 -0.24 42.98
CA SER A 722 -26.63 -0.40 42.67
C SER A 722 -26.29 -1.88 42.63
N LEU A 723 -25.62 -2.33 41.56
CA LEU A 723 -25.08 -3.69 41.44
C LEU A 723 -23.75 -3.79 42.19
N ASN A 724 -23.59 -4.82 43.02
CA ASN A 724 -22.38 -5.08 43.80
C ASN A 724 -21.83 -6.47 43.49
N PHE A 725 -20.50 -6.61 43.52
CA PHE A 725 -19.78 -7.87 43.35
C PHE A 725 -19.11 -8.26 44.66
N GLU A 726 -19.47 -9.41 45.21
CA GLU A 726 -18.85 -9.98 46.41
C GLU A 726 -17.93 -11.15 46.02
N PRO A 727 -16.60 -11.05 46.20
CA PRO A 727 -15.67 -12.13 45.92
C PRO A 727 -15.82 -13.27 46.94
N LEU A 728 -16.05 -14.49 46.47
CA LEU A 728 -16.25 -15.66 47.34
C LEU A 728 -15.00 -16.55 47.51
N GLY A 729 -13.89 -16.23 46.86
CA GLY A 729 -12.74 -17.13 46.82
C GLY A 729 -13.06 -18.35 45.94
N SER A 730 -13.28 -19.53 46.53
CA SER A 730 -13.69 -20.76 45.83
C SER A 730 -15.14 -21.12 46.14
N HIS A 731 -15.95 -21.37 45.11
CA HIS A 731 -17.37 -21.70 45.25
C HIS A 731 -17.71 -22.99 44.51
N THR A 732 -18.56 -23.83 45.11
CA THR A 732 -19.06 -25.06 44.49
C THR A 732 -20.28 -24.75 43.63
N PHE A 733 -20.14 -24.78 42.31
CA PHE A 733 -21.20 -24.45 41.36
C PHE A 733 -22.12 -25.61 41.01
N GLY A 734 -21.70 -26.85 41.28
CA GLY A 734 -22.45 -28.03 40.88
C GLY A 734 -21.68 -29.32 41.06
N LYS A 735 -22.24 -30.40 40.53
CA LYS A 735 -21.60 -31.73 40.47
C LYS A 735 -21.71 -32.34 39.09
N TYR A 736 -20.69 -33.11 38.72
CA TYR A 736 -20.72 -33.95 37.52
C TYR A 736 -21.66 -35.15 37.73
N THR A 737 -22.57 -35.39 36.81
CA THR A 737 -23.54 -36.50 36.85
C THR A 737 -23.33 -37.52 35.73
N GLY A 738 -22.37 -37.31 34.85
CA GLY A 738 -22.03 -38.25 33.79
C GLY A 738 -21.29 -39.52 34.28
N PRO A 739 -20.94 -40.42 33.35
CA PRO A 739 -20.26 -41.67 33.66
C PRO A 739 -18.82 -41.44 34.13
N SER A 740 -18.39 -42.17 35.16
CA SER A 740 -16.99 -42.13 35.61
C SER A 740 -16.04 -42.64 34.51
N SER A 741 -14.90 -41.97 34.34
CA SER A 741 -13.83 -42.35 33.41
C SER A 741 -12.51 -42.41 34.17
N GLU A 742 -11.96 -43.60 34.35
CA GLU A 742 -10.60 -43.77 34.92
C GLU A 742 -9.53 -43.15 34.03
N ARG A 743 -9.71 -43.22 32.70
CA ARG A 743 -8.78 -42.64 31.72
C ARG A 743 -8.64 -41.13 31.90
N ASP A 744 -9.76 -40.46 32.14
CA ASP A 744 -9.84 -38.99 32.25
C ASP A 744 -9.81 -38.53 33.72
N LYS A 745 -9.72 -39.46 34.69
CA LYS A 745 -9.77 -39.19 36.14
C LYS A 745 -11.02 -38.39 36.55
N ILE A 746 -12.16 -38.77 35.98
CA ILE A 746 -13.47 -38.16 36.24
C ILE A 746 -14.32 -39.16 37.01
N GLU A 747 -14.86 -38.74 38.15
CA GLU A 747 -15.79 -39.55 38.95
C GLU A 747 -17.17 -38.90 38.96
N SER A 748 -18.22 -39.70 38.76
CA SER A 748 -19.60 -39.26 38.95
C SER A 748 -19.79 -38.77 40.38
N GLY A 749 -20.38 -37.59 40.54
CA GLY A 749 -20.52 -36.89 41.81
C GLY A 749 -19.40 -35.92 42.15
N LYS A 750 -18.32 -35.83 41.34
CA LYS A 750 -17.25 -34.84 41.52
C LYS A 750 -17.81 -33.42 41.54
N GLU A 751 -17.54 -32.69 42.61
CA GLU A 751 -17.92 -31.28 42.74
C GLU A 751 -17.11 -30.40 41.79
N ILE A 752 -17.76 -29.38 41.24
CA ILE A 752 -17.15 -28.39 40.36
C ILE A 752 -16.95 -27.11 41.16
N ILE A 753 -15.69 -26.84 41.47
CA ILE A 753 -15.27 -25.75 42.34
C ILE A 753 -14.43 -24.79 41.52
N GLN A 754 -14.85 -23.54 41.41
CA GLN A 754 -14.15 -22.49 40.66
C GLN A 754 -14.14 -21.18 41.46
N PRO A 755 -13.24 -20.23 41.16
CA PRO A 755 -13.34 -18.90 41.71
C PRO A 755 -14.65 -18.22 41.29
N ALA A 756 -15.25 -17.45 42.19
CA ALA A 756 -16.59 -16.92 41.97
C ALA A 756 -16.78 -15.49 42.50
N LEU A 757 -17.67 -14.76 41.82
CA LEU A 757 -18.30 -13.56 42.34
C LEU A 757 -19.78 -13.84 42.59
N LYS A 758 -20.29 -13.34 43.71
CA LYS A 758 -21.73 -13.23 43.97
C LYS A 758 -22.20 -11.86 43.53
N LEU A 759 -23.22 -11.82 42.68
CA LEU A 759 -23.87 -10.59 42.25
C LEU A 759 -25.02 -10.30 43.21
N THR A 760 -25.05 -9.09 43.76
CA THR A 760 -26.12 -8.60 44.61
C THR A 760 -26.51 -7.18 44.24
N VAL A 761 -27.66 -6.71 44.70
CA VAL A 761 -28.06 -5.31 44.52
C VAL A 761 -28.38 -4.64 45.84
N SER A 762 -28.08 -3.36 45.93
CA SER A 762 -28.44 -2.50 47.06
C SER A 762 -29.26 -1.31 46.57
N LYS A 763 -30.37 -1.00 47.23
CA LYS A 763 -31.21 0.15 46.88
C LYS A 763 -30.42 1.46 47.07
N HIS A 764 -30.50 2.39 46.11
CA HIS A 764 -29.93 3.72 46.30
C HIS A 764 -30.55 4.36 47.55
N LYS A 765 -29.69 4.91 48.44
CA LYS A 765 -30.13 5.63 49.62
C LYS A 765 -30.73 6.97 49.26
#